data_AF-B6EFH1-F1
#
_entry.id   AF-B6EFH1-F1
#
_cell.length_a   1.000
_cell.length_b   1.000
_cell.length_c   1.000
_cell.angle_alpha   90.00
_cell.angle_beta   90.00
_cell.angle_gamma   90.00
#
_symmetry.space_group_name_H-M   'P 1'
#
loop_
_entity.id
_entity.type
_entity.pdbx_description
1 polymer ?
#
loop_
_entity_poly.entity_id
_entity_poly.type
_entity_poly.pdbx_seq_one_letter_code
_entity_poly.pdbx_strand_id
1 'polypeptide(L)'
;SGNSPSSNSSGGSSSSGGSSHGGGSSSSKVDKVVLKNTITAANKLYNEAIEGTNVGEYKVGSKAIYKTAIDKAQAILDKSGVTQKEVNDAVTALNTATDTFKAGKVVAVDKTALQDAVTAATALHAKATEGTAEGNYAVGSKATYKTAIDEAQAILDKSDATQKEVNDALSALNTATETFEAGKVVAVDKTALQDAVTAATALHNGATEGTAEGNYAVGSKATYKTAIDEAQAILDKSDATQKEVNDALSALNTATETFEAGKVVAVDKTALQDAVTAATALHNGATEGTAEGEYAVGSKATYKTAIDEAQAILDKSDATQKEVNDALTALNTATETFEAGKVVAVDKTALQDAVTAATALHNGATEGTAEGNYAVGSKATYKTAIDEAQAILDKTGATQKEIDDALSALNTATDTFKAGKVVLNKTALQDAVTAATSLHAGATEGTAEGNYAVGSKATYKTAIDEAQAILDKTGATQKEIDDALSALNTATDTFKAGKVVLNKTALQDAVTAATSLHAGATEGTAEGNYAVGSKATYKTAIDEAQAILDKTGATQKEIDDALSALNTATDTFKAGKVVLNKTALQDAVTAATSLHAGATEGTAEGNYAVGSKATYKTAIDEAQAILDKADATQKEIDDAVTALNTATATFEAGKVPTTIALMLSRILGFMK
;
A
#
# COMPACT_ATOMS: atom_id res chain seq x y z
N SER A 1 17.49 79.89 -46.38
CA SER A 1 18.07 81.23 -46.65
C SER A 1 18.73 81.12 -48.01
N GLY A 2 18.26 81.82 -49.05
CA GLY A 2 18.41 83.27 -49.21
C GLY A 2 19.78 83.52 -49.87
N ASN A 3 19.93 84.26 -50.95
CA ASN A 3 19.02 85.11 -51.69
C ASN A 3 19.72 85.46 -53.01
N SER A 4 18.96 85.66 -54.08
CA SER A 4 19.32 86.53 -55.23
C SER A 4 19.97 87.85 -54.74
N PRO A 5 20.73 88.64 -55.57
CA PRO A 5 20.20 89.03 -56.88
C PRO A 5 21.15 89.56 -57.99
N SER A 6 20.55 89.73 -59.19
CA SER A 6 20.73 90.88 -60.11
C SER A 6 22.12 91.12 -60.75
N SER A 7 22.29 91.88 -61.83
CA SER A 7 21.36 92.62 -62.71
C SER A 7 21.98 92.63 -64.11
N ASN A 8 21.26 92.42 -65.21
CA ASN A 8 20.24 93.29 -65.82
C ASN A 8 20.83 94.52 -66.56
N SER A 9 20.44 94.63 -67.84
CA SER A 9 20.19 95.87 -68.59
C SER A 9 21.39 96.73 -69.02
N SER A 10 21.32 97.54 -70.09
CA SER A 10 20.23 97.91 -71.01
C SER A 10 20.76 97.95 -72.46
N GLY A 11 19.98 97.81 -73.54
CA GLY A 11 18.95 98.78 -74.01
C GLY A 11 19.63 100.09 -74.47
N GLY A 12 19.38 100.69 -75.63
CA GLY A 12 18.40 100.46 -76.71
C GLY A 12 18.68 101.46 -77.85
N SER A 13 18.24 101.20 -79.07
CA SER A 13 17.05 101.85 -79.68
C SER A 13 17.35 103.06 -80.59
N SER A 14 17.44 102.76 -81.89
CA SER A 14 16.66 103.36 -83.00
C SER A 14 16.27 104.86 -83.03
N SER A 15 16.40 105.43 -84.25
CA SER A 15 15.60 106.56 -84.79
C SER A 15 15.95 107.96 -84.24
N SER A 16 15.72 109.08 -84.93
CA SER A 16 15.44 109.36 -86.35
C SER A 16 15.45 110.89 -86.58
N GLY A 17 15.40 111.35 -87.83
CA GLY A 17 14.84 112.67 -88.17
C GLY A 17 15.80 113.86 -88.33
N GLY A 18 15.95 114.32 -89.58
CA GLY A 18 15.16 115.50 -90.02
C GLY A 18 15.86 116.87 -90.19
N SER A 19 15.76 117.40 -91.42
CA SER A 19 15.73 118.84 -91.80
C SER A 19 17.04 119.66 -91.68
N SER A 20 17.74 120.00 -92.79
CA SER A 20 17.51 121.14 -93.74
C SER A 20 18.08 122.49 -93.22
N HIS A 21 18.70 123.40 -93.98
CA HIS A 21 18.81 123.68 -95.43
C HIS A 21 20.29 123.93 -95.83
N GLY A 22 20.73 124.16 -97.08
CA GLY A 22 20.10 124.15 -98.41
C GLY A 22 20.97 124.86 -99.47
N GLY A 23 20.75 124.60 -100.76
CA GLY A 23 21.31 125.37 -101.90
C GLY A 23 22.72 124.98 -102.40
N GLY A 24 22.89 124.86 -103.73
CA GLY A 24 24.22 124.89 -104.39
C GLY A 24 24.52 123.76 -105.38
N SER A 25 23.99 123.86 -106.60
CA SER A 25 24.29 122.99 -107.76
C SER A 25 25.79 122.77 -108.03
N SER A 26 26.25 121.51 -108.08
CA SER A 26 27.27 121.02 -109.04
C SER A 26 27.43 119.49 -108.99
N SER A 27 27.82 118.87 -110.11
CA SER A 27 28.05 117.42 -110.22
C SER A 27 29.36 117.01 -109.53
N SER A 28 29.26 116.39 -108.34
CA SER A 28 30.42 116.04 -107.51
C SER A 28 30.91 114.60 -107.70
N LYS A 29 32.19 114.45 -108.01
CA LYS A 29 32.93 113.18 -108.08
C LYS A 29 33.06 112.54 -106.68
N VAL A 30 33.01 111.22 -106.57
CA VAL A 30 33.23 110.47 -105.30
C VAL A 30 34.68 110.65 -104.83
N ASP A 31 34.87 110.92 -103.54
CA ASP A 31 36.19 111.08 -102.92
C ASP A 31 36.71 109.76 -102.34
N LYS A 32 37.90 109.34 -102.78
CA LYS A 32 38.61 108.14 -102.30
C LYS A 32 39.93 108.44 -101.58
N VAL A 33 40.28 109.71 -101.34
CA VAL A 33 41.59 110.12 -100.77
C VAL A 33 41.83 109.47 -99.41
N VAL A 34 40.82 109.49 -98.53
CA VAL A 34 40.93 108.89 -97.18
C VAL A 34 41.21 107.39 -97.27
N LEU A 35 40.45 106.64 -98.08
CA LEU A 35 40.66 105.19 -98.26
C LEU A 35 42.05 104.87 -98.79
N LYS A 36 42.54 105.63 -99.79
CA LYS A 36 43.91 105.47 -100.31
C LYS A 36 44.97 105.70 -99.23
N ASN A 37 44.81 106.73 -98.40
CA ASN A 37 45.74 107.01 -97.30
C ASN A 37 45.70 105.92 -96.23
N THR A 38 44.50 105.44 -95.85
CA THR A 38 44.34 104.35 -94.87
C THR A 38 44.99 103.05 -95.36
N ILE A 39 44.78 102.67 -96.62
CA ILE A 39 45.43 101.49 -97.22
C ILE A 39 46.95 101.65 -97.29
N THR A 40 47.46 102.85 -97.56
CA THR A 40 48.90 103.13 -97.58
C THR A 40 49.52 102.96 -96.18
N ALA A 41 48.88 103.52 -95.15
CA ALA A 41 49.32 103.36 -93.76
C ALA A 41 49.23 101.89 -93.28
N ALA A 42 48.17 101.17 -93.68
CA ALA A 42 47.99 99.77 -93.32
C ALA A 42 49.01 98.84 -93.99
N ASN A 43 49.31 99.05 -95.28
CA ASN A 43 50.38 98.34 -95.98
C ASN A 43 51.75 98.61 -95.34
N LYS A 44 52.03 99.85 -94.92
CA LYS A 44 53.28 100.18 -94.20
C LYS A 44 53.40 99.35 -92.92
N LEU A 45 52.37 99.38 -92.06
CA LEU A 45 52.35 98.61 -90.82
C LEU A 45 52.47 97.10 -91.07
N TYR A 46 51.76 96.56 -92.08
CA TYR A 46 51.85 95.16 -92.47
C TYR A 46 53.27 94.78 -92.94
N ASN A 47 53.94 95.62 -93.73
CA ASN A 47 55.28 95.33 -94.24
C ASN A 47 56.35 95.43 -93.15
N GLU A 48 56.24 96.41 -92.23
CA GLU A 48 57.16 96.61 -91.11
C GLU A 48 56.96 95.59 -89.97
N ALA A 49 55.76 95.04 -89.82
CA ALA A 49 55.47 94.03 -88.81
C ALA A 49 56.20 92.71 -89.08
N ILE A 50 56.84 92.17 -88.05
CA ILE A 50 57.39 90.79 -88.04
C ILE A 50 56.42 89.92 -87.23
N GLU A 51 56.17 88.70 -87.70
CA GLU A 51 55.44 87.69 -86.92
C GLU A 51 56.38 86.81 -86.13
N GLY A 52 55.99 86.48 -84.91
CA GLY A 52 56.72 85.56 -84.04
C GLY A 52 56.22 85.64 -82.60
N THR A 53 57.07 85.18 -81.68
CA THR A 53 56.78 85.03 -80.25
C THR A 53 57.63 85.93 -79.36
N ASN A 54 58.45 86.82 -79.94
CA ASN A 54 59.29 87.76 -79.20
C ASN A 54 58.55 89.06 -78.90
N VAL A 55 58.91 89.72 -77.80
CA VAL A 55 58.37 91.04 -77.46
C VAL A 55 58.63 92.04 -78.58
N GLY A 56 57.58 92.69 -79.07
CA GLY A 56 57.65 93.63 -80.18
C GLY A 56 57.18 93.05 -81.53
N GLU A 57 57.13 91.73 -81.67
CA GLU A 57 56.55 91.04 -82.82
C GLU A 57 55.03 90.94 -82.70
N TYR A 58 54.36 90.51 -83.77
CA TYR A 58 52.93 90.26 -83.81
C TYR A 58 52.64 88.76 -83.82
N LYS A 59 51.52 88.33 -83.20
CA LYS A 59 51.13 86.92 -83.15
C LYS A 59 51.14 86.27 -84.53
N VAL A 60 51.75 85.08 -84.64
CA VAL A 60 51.83 84.32 -85.89
C VAL A 60 50.44 84.11 -86.51
N GLY A 61 50.31 84.35 -87.81
CA GLY A 61 49.05 84.33 -88.56
C GLY A 61 48.24 85.65 -88.56
N SER A 62 48.52 86.60 -87.66
CA SER A 62 47.80 87.88 -87.59
C SER A 62 48.01 88.76 -88.83
N LYS A 63 49.19 88.71 -89.47
CA LYS A 63 49.51 89.39 -90.73
C LYS A 63 48.62 88.88 -91.86
N ALA A 64 48.40 87.58 -91.98
CA ALA A 64 47.55 87.02 -93.05
C ALA A 64 46.10 87.54 -92.95
N ILE A 65 45.57 87.62 -91.72
CA ILE A 65 44.25 88.20 -91.44
C ILE A 65 44.26 89.71 -91.79
N TYR A 66 45.27 90.44 -91.36
CA TYR A 66 45.37 91.89 -91.61
C TYR A 66 45.52 92.22 -93.10
N LYS A 67 46.33 91.46 -93.84
CA LYS A 67 46.46 91.55 -95.31
C LYS A 67 45.12 91.36 -96.00
N THR A 68 44.32 90.41 -95.55
CA THR A 68 42.99 90.15 -96.12
C THR A 68 42.06 91.37 -95.98
N ALA A 69 42.17 92.14 -94.88
CA ALA A 69 41.44 93.39 -94.72
C ALA A 69 41.97 94.51 -95.63
N ILE A 70 43.30 94.61 -95.78
CA ILE A 70 43.97 95.55 -96.70
C ILE A 70 43.53 95.29 -98.15
N ASP A 71 43.54 94.03 -98.60
CA ASP A 71 43.19 93.65 -99.96
C ASP A 71 41.69 93.92 -100.27
N LYS A 72 40.80 93.69 -99.30
CA LYS A 72 39.38 94.06 -99.43
C LYS A 72 39.18 95.57 -99.55
N ALA A 73 39.90 96.37 -98.78
CA ALA A 73 39.86 97.82 -98.88
C ALA A 73 40.41 98.31 -100.23
N GLN A 74 41.51 97.71 -100.72
CA GLN A 74 42.10 97.99 -102.03
C GLN A 74 41.11 97.68 -103.18
N ALA A 75 40.37 96.57 -103.12
CA ALA A 75 39.33 96.26 -104.11
C ALA A 75 38.24 97.35 -104.21
N ILE A 76 37.85 98.00 -103.11
CA ILE A 76 36.92 99.14 -103.11
C ILE A 76 37.57 100.42 -103.66
N LEU A 77 38.87 100.61 -103.43
CA LEU A 77 39.63 101.72 -103.99
C LEU A 77 39.67 101.65 -105.52
N ASP A 78 39.86 100.46 -106.10
CA ASP A 78 40.02 100.27 -107.55
C ASP A 78 38.69 100.15 -108.32
N LYS A 79 37.60 99.74 -107.67
CA LYS A 79 36.27 99.57 -108.30
C LYS A 79 35.69 100.91 -108.80
N SER A 80 35.28 100.96 -110.06
CA SER A 80 34.54 102.09 -110.65
C SER A 80 33.06 102.06 -110.25
N GLY A 81 32.41 103.23 -110.19
CA GLY A 81 30.99 103.35 -109.86
C GLY A 81 30.60 103.09 -108.39
N VAL A 82 31.56 103.01 -107.46
CA VAL A 82 31.26 102.89 -106.02
C VAL A 82 30.62 104.15 -105.44
N THR A 83 29.81 103.95 -104.41
CA THR A 83 29.22 105.01 -103.60
C THR A 83 30.19 105.52 -102.52
N GLN A 84 29.99 106.75 -102.04
CA GLN A 84 30.78 107.28 -100.91
C GLN A 84 30.61 106.45 -99.63
N LYS A 85 29.46 105.77 -99.45
CA LYS A 85 29.22 104.90 -98.30
C LYS A 85 30.12 103.65 -98.34
N GLU A 86 30.21 102.96 -99.48
CA GLU A 86 31.11 101.80 -99.64
C GLU A 86 32.58 102.16 -99.30
N VAL A 87 33.02 103.36 -99.69
CA VAL A 87 34.37 103.88 -99.37
C VAL A 87 34.56 104.08 -97.86
N ASN A 88 33.58 104.69 -97.18
CA ASN A 88 33.64 104.94 -95.74
C ASN A 88 33.54 103.65 -94.90
N ASP A 89 32.71 102.70 -95.33
CA ASP A 89 32.60 101.37 -94.72
C ASP A 89 33.93 100.61 -94.83
N ALA A 90 34.61 100.68 -95.98
CA ALA A 90 35.92 100.07 -96.20
C ALA A 90 37.03 100.69 -95.35
N VAL A 91 37.04 102.02 -95.17
CA VAL A 91 37.95 102.71 -94.23
C VAL A 91 37.73 102.20 -92.81
N THR A 92 36.46 102.12 -92.38
CA THR A 92 36.10 101.68 -91.02
C THR A 92 36.54 100.24 -90.77
N ALA A 93 36.23 99.32 -91.70
CA ALA A 93 36.63 97.92 -91.59
C ALA A 93 38.16 97.74 -91.55
N LEU A 94 38.92 98.50 -92.34
CA LEU A 94 40.37 98.45 -92.34
C LEU A 94 40.99 99.04 -91.06
N ASN A 95 40.41 100.10 -90.49
CA ASN A 95 40.84 100.64 -89.20
C ASN A 95 40.59 99.63 -88.07
N THR A 96 39.41 99.01 -87.99
CA THR A 96 39.12 97.95 -87.01
C THR A 96 40.09 96.76 -87.14
N ALA A 97 40.41 96.34 -88.36
CA ALA A 97 41.41 95.29 -88.60
C ALA A 97 42.83 95.74 -88.20
N THR A 98 43.17 97.01 -88.43
CA THR A 98 44.45 97.63 -88.03
C THR A 98 44.61 97.63 -86.51
N ASP A 99 43.58 97.99 -85.77
CA ASP A 99 43.64 98.05 -84.31
C ASP A 99 43.60 96.66 -83.68
N THR A 100 42.88 95.71 -84.29
CA THR A 100 42.96 94.28 -83.95
C THR A 100 44.37 93.72 -84.16
N PHE A 101 45.01 94.06 -85.29
CA PHE A 101 46.39 93.67 -85.58
C PHE A 101 47.38 94.28 -84.58
N LYS A 102 47.24 95.58 -84.26
CA LYS A 102 48.04 96.26 -83.22
C LYS A 102 47.89 95.63 -81.84
N ALA A 103 46.67 95.26 -81.44
CA ALA A 103 46.40 94.55 -80.19
C ALA A 103 46.98 93.12 -80.18
N GLY A 104 47.28 92.55 -81.35
CA GLY A 104 48.00 91.29 -81.52
C GLY A 104 49.51 91.36 -81.31
N LYS A 105 50.07 92.51 -80.91
CA LYS A 105 51.50 92.69 -80.61
C LYS A 105 51.87 92.00 -79.29
N VAL A 106 52.93 91.21 -79.30
CA VAL A 106 53.51 90.60 -78.10
C VAL A 106 54.16 91.70 -77.25
N VAL A 107 53.73 91.80 -75.99
CA VAL A 107 54.26 92.76 -75.00
C VAL A 107 55.03 92.00 -73.93
N ALA A 108 56.01 92.64 -73.31
CA ALA A 108 56.70 92.07 -72.15
C ALA A 108 55.69 91.95 -70.98
N VAL A 109 55.76 90.82 -70.28
CA VAL A 109 55.04 90.56 -69.02
C VAL A 109 56.06 90.38 -67.91
N ASP A 110 55.69 90.78 -66.69
CA ASP A 110 56.55 90.54 -65.53
C ASP A 110 56.40 89.08 -65.08
N LYS A 111 57.54 88.39 -64.96
CA LYS A 111 57.65 86.98 -64.54
C LYS A 111 58.41 86.78 -63.24
N THR A 112 58.93 87.86 -62.61
CA THR A 112 59.85 87.76 -61.46
C THR A 112 59.25 86.93 -60.32
N ALA A 113 58.00 87.20 -59.92
CA ALA A 113 57.33 86.47 -58.85
C ALA A 113 57.15 84.96 -59.13
N LEU A 114 56.93 84.57 -60.40
CA LEU A 114 56.85 83.15 -60.79
C LEU A 114 58.24 82.50 -60.76
N GLN A 115 59.29 83.23 -61.14
CA GLN A 115 60.66 82.74 -61.12
C GLN A 115 61.19 82.54 -59.70
N ASP A 116 60.87 83.46 -58.79
CA ASP A 116 61.18 83.34 -57.36
C ASP A 116 60.46 82.12 -56.75
N ALA A 117 59.16 81.94 -57.06
CA ALA A 117 58.37 80.81 -56.59
C ALA A 117 58.90 79.46 -57.09
N VAL A 118 59.22 79.32 -58.39
CA VAL A 118 59.83 78.10 -58.97
C VAL A 118 61.18 77.80 -58.33
N THR A 119 62.00 78.82 -58.07
CA THR A 119 63.29 78.68 -57.39
C THR A 119 63.13 78.15 -55.96
N ALA A 120 62.23 78.75 -55.19
CA ALA A 120 61.94 78.33 -53.81
C ALA A 120 61.36 76.91 -53.75
N ALA A 121 60.39 76.59 -54.61
CA ALA A 121 59.76 75.29 -54.70
C ALA A 121 60.76 74.18 -55.08
N THR A 122 61.66 74.46 -56.03
CA THR A 122 62.74 73.54 -56.43
C THR A 122 63.70 73.25 -55.25
N ALA A 123 64.05 74.27 -54.47
CA ALA A 123 64.92 74.10 -53.30
C ALA A 123 64.24 73.29 -52.18
N LEU A 124 62.95 73.54 -51.92
CA LEU A 124 62.15 72.77 -50.98
C LEU A 124 62.04 71.30 -51.40
N HIS A 125 61.67 71.04 -52.65
CA HIS A 125 61.64 69.69 -53.22
C HIS A 125 63.01 68.99 -53.12
N ALA A 126 64.12 69.69 -53.37
CA ALA A 126 65.46 69.10 -53.24
C ALA A 126 65.79 68.68 -51.80
N LYS A 127 65.42 69.49 -50.81
CA LYS A 127 65.67 69.22 -49.38
C LYS A 127 64.73 68.18 -48.78
N ALA A 128 63.51 68.06 -49.28
CA ALA A 128 62.51 67.13 -48.75
C ALA A 128 62.94 65.66 -48.87
N THR A 129 62.65 64.86 -47.84
CA THR A 129 62.80 63.40 -47.84
C THR A 129 61.42 62.77 -47.76
N GLU A 130 61.15 61.75 -48.58
CA GLU A 130 59.90 60.98 -48.49
C GLU A 130 60.03 59.84 -47.48
N GLY A 131 58.94 59.57 -46.76
CA GLY A 131 58.85 58.47 -45.83
C GLY A 131 57.78 58.72 -44.78
N THR A 132 57.61 57.76 -43.87
CA THR A 132 56.56 57.79 -42.83
C THR A 132 57.05 58.32 -41.49
N ALA A 133 58.37 58.52 -41.31
CA ALA A 133 58.96 59.11 -40.11
C ALA A 133 58.66 60.61 -39.98
N GLU A 134 58.66 61.13 -38.74
CA GLU A 134 58.49 62.55 -38.44
C GLU A 134 59.44 63.44 -39.27
N GLY A 135 58.90 64.56 -39.79
CA GLY A 135 59.64 65.54 -40.56
C GLY A 135 59.84 65.19 -42.04
N ASN A 136 59.56 63.94 -42.44
CA ASN A 136 59.47 63.55 -43.84
C ASN A 136 58.13 63.97 -44.46
N TYR A 137 58.04 63.85 -45.77
CA TYR A 137 56.84 64.07 -46.56
C TYR A 137 56.26 62.73 -47.03
N ALA A 138 54.94 62.66 -47.23
CA ALA A 138 54.31 61.42 -47.68
C ALA A 138 54.90 60.89 -49.00
N VAL A 139 54.99 59.56 -49.13
CA VAL A 139 55.59 58.90 -50.30
C VAL A 139 54.80 59.20 -51.57
N GLY A 140 55.49 59.66 -52.62
CA GLY A 140 54.89 60.14 -53.86
C GLY A 140 54.57 61.65 -53.88
N SER A 141 54.53 62.34 -52.73
CA SER A 141 54.24 63.78 -52.70
C SER A 141 55.29 64.62 -53.42
N LYS A 142 56.56 64.21 -53.43
CA LYS A 142 57.62 64.88 -54.19
C LYS A 142 57.39 64.76 -55.69
N ALA A 143 56.92 63.61 -56.17
CA ALA A 143 56.61 63.41 -57.59
C ALA A 143 55.47 64.35 -58.04
N THR A 144 54.39 64.43 -57.27
CA THR A 144 53.28 65.38 -57.54
C THR A 144 53.76 66.84 -57.50
N TYR A 145 54.55 67.21 -56.50
CA TYR A 145 55.06 68.58 -56.36
C TYR A 145 56.05 68.95 -57.49
N LYS A 146 56.90 68.00 -57.91
CA LYS A 146 57.81 68.13 -59.05
C LYS A 146 57.06 68.46 -60.34
N THR A 147 55.92 67.82 -60.60
CA THR A 147 55.08 68.12 -61.78
C THR A 147 54.61 69.58 -61.79
N ALA A 148 54.12 70.09 -60.66
CA ALA A 148 53.69 71.50 -60.55
C ALA A 148 54.85 72.50 -60.75
N ILE A 149 56.06 72.15 -60.28
CA ILE A 149 57.29 72.92 -60.53
C ILE A 149 57.62 72.94 -62.03
N ASP A 150 57.56 71.79 -62.70
CA ASP A 150 57.88 71.67 -64.13
C ASP A 150 56.85 72.41 -65.02
N GLU A 151 55.55 72.37 -64.67
CA GLU A 151 54.50 73.14 -65.36
C GLU A 151 54.69 74.66 -65.19
N ALA A 152 55.05 75.12 -64.00
CA ALA A 152 55.35 76.53 -63.73
C ALA A 152 56.61 77.00 -64.48
N GLN A 153 57.65 76.17 -64.54
CA GLN A 153 58.87 76.44 -65.32
C GLN A 153 58.57 76.55 -66.82
N ALA A 154 57.69 75.71 -67.38
CA ALA A 154 57.30 75.81 -68.79
C ALA A 154 56.64 77.17 -69.15
N ILE A 155 55.92 77.78 -68.21
CA ILE A 155 55.34 79.13 -68.39
C ILE A 155 56.40 80.24 -68.23
N LEU A 156 57.45 80.04 -67.44
CA LEU A 156 58.62 80.93 -67.41
C LEU A 156 59.35 80.95 -68.76
N ASP A 157 59.57 79.78 -69.35
CA ASP A 157 60.34 79.64 -70.59
C ASP A 157 59.57 80.08 -71.85
N LYS A 158 58.23 80.14 -71.80
CA LYS A 158 57.37 80.58 -72.90
C LYS A 158 57.51 82.08 -73.20
N SER A 159 58.12 82.44 -74.34
CA SER A 159 58.45 83.85 -74.67
C SER A 159 57.23 84.76 -74.90
N ASP A 160 56.09 84.20 -75.34
CA ASP A 160 54.85 84.92 -75.63
C ASP A 160 53.76 84.74 -74.55
N ALA A 161 54.13 84.28 -73.35
CA ALA A 161 53.20 84.08 -72.25
C ALA A 161 52.43 85.36 -71.89
N THR A 162 51.12 85.23 -71.71
CA THR A 162 50.26 86.32 -71.23
C THR A 162 50.38 86.50 -69.71
N GLN A 163 50.09 87.69 -69.20
CA GLN A 163 50.11 87.94 -67.75
C GLN A 163 49.11 87.04 -67.01
N LYS A 164 48.02 86.61 -67.66
CA LYS A 164 47.09 85.64 -67.07
C LYS A 164 47.74 84.27 -66.88
N GLU A 165 48.43 83.74 -67.89
CA GLU A 165 49.13 82.45 -67.80
C GLU A 165 50.21 82.47 -66.70
N VAL A 166 50.96 83.57 -66.57
CA VAL A 166 51.96 83.74 -65.51
C VAL A 166 51.32 83.76 -64.11
N ASN A 167 50.22 84.49 -63.95
CA ASN A 167 49.51 84.57 -62.67
C ASN A 167 48.81 83.24 -62.30
N ASP A 168 48.21 82.55 -63.29
CA ASP A 168 47.58 81.24 -63.10
C ASP A 168 48.63 80.21 -62.65
N ALA A 169 49.80 80.18 -63.30
CA ALA A 169 50.91 79.28 -62.97
C ALA A 169 51.49 79.55 -61.56
N LEU A 170 51.63 80.82 -61.17
CA LEU A 170 52.07 81.21 -59.83
C LEU A 170 51.08 80.74 -58.77
N SER A 171 49.77 80.93 -59.02
CA SER A 171 48.73 80.46 -58.11
C SER A 171 48.70 78.94 -57.98
N ALA A 172 48.89 78.21 -59.09
CA ALA A 172 48.95 76.75 -59.10
C ALA A 172 50.15 76.22 -58.31
N LEU A 173 51.35 76.80 -58.53
CA LEU A 173 52.57 76.40 -57.82
C LEU A 173 52.50 76.71 -56.32
N ASN A 174 51.93 77.85 -55.92
CA ASN A 174 51.73 78.18 -54.51
C ASN A 174 50.78 77.17 -53.84
N THR A 175 49.66 76.84 -54.49
CA THR A 175 48.71 75.82 -53.99
C THR A 175 49.38 74.45 -53.86
N ALA A 176 50.21 74.06 -54.82
CA ALA A 176 50.98 72.82 -54.77
C ALA A 176 52.04 72.84 -53.64
N THR A 177 52.64 73.99 -53.37
CA THR A 177 53.61 74.20 -52.27
C THR A 177 52.94 74.09 -50.91
N GLU A 178 51.79 74.74 -50.72
CA GLU A 178 50.98 74.62 -49.50
C GLU A 178 50.53 73.18 -49.25
N THR A 179 50.08 72.49 -50.31
CA THR A 179 49.69 71.07 -50.25
C THR A 179 50.87 70.17 -49.89
N PHE A 180 52.06 70.46 -50.42
CA PHE A 180 53.27 69.71 -50.13
C PHE A 180 53.75 69.91 -48.68
N GLU A 181 53.82 71.16 -48.19
CA GLU A 181 54.18 71.47 -46.81
C GLU A 181 53.16 70.93 -45.78
N ALA A 182 51.86 70.97 -46.10
CA ALA A 182 50.82 70.35 -45.28
C ALA A 182 50.89 68.81 -45.26
N GLY A 183 51.53 68.18 -46.26
CA GLY A 183 51.76 66.74 -46.35
C GLY A 183 52.96 66.21 -45.54
N LYS A 184 53.52 67.06 -44.65
CA LYS A 184 54.65 66.71 -43.79
C LYS A 184 54.20 65.96 -42.54
N VAL A 185 54.87 64.86 -42.23
CA VAL A 185 54.60 64.05 -41.03
C VAL A 185 55.00 64.82 -39.77
N VAL A 186 54.09 64.90 -38.80
CA VAL A 186 54.30 65.55 -37.49
C VAL A 186 54.44 64.50 -36.38
N ALA A 187 55.09 64.88 -35.27
CA ALA A 187 55.17 64.06 -34.06
C ALA A 187 53.78 63.64 -33.57
N VAL A 188 53.68 62.38 -33.12
CA VAL A 188 52.52 61.86 -32.40
C VAL A 188 52.91 61.72 -30.92
N ASP A 189 52.11 62.27 -30.01
CA ASP A 189 52.35 62.12 -28.59
C ASP A 189 52.00 60.70 -28.14
N LYS A 190 53.01 60.02 -27.59
CA LYS A 190 52.92 58.63 -27.09
C LYS A 190 52.99 58.53 -25.58
N THR A 191 53.09 59.65 -24.85
CA THR A 191 53.36 59.67 -23.40
C THR A 191 52.33 58.85 -22.62
N ALA A 192 51.04 59.05 -22.90
CA ALA A 192 49.98 58.29 -22.23
C ALA A 192 50.01 56.77 -22.49
N LEU A 193 50.46 56.34 -23.67
CA LEU A 193 50.63 54.92 -24.01
C LEU A 193 51.87 54.32 -23.31
N GLN A 194 52.98 55.08 -23.26
CA GLN A 194 54.20 54.73 -22.53
C GLN A 194 53.90 54.49 -21.04
N ASP A 195 53.15 55.40 -20.41
CA ASP A 195 52.77 55.32 -19.00
C ASP A 195 51.85 54.11 -18.74
N ALA A 196 50.85 53.90 -19.60
CA ALA A 196 49.92 52.77 -19.49
C ALA A 196 50.63 51.41 -19.64
N VAL A 197 51.52 51.25 -20.63
CA VAL A 197 52.33 50.02 -20.82
C VAL A 197 53.23 49.76 -19.61
N THR A 198 53.81 50.81 -19.03
CA THR A 198 54.66 50.71 -17.83
C THR A 198 53.85 50.24 -16.62
N ALA A 199 52.68 50.84 -16.37
CA ALA A 199 51.80 50.46 -15.27
C ALA A 199 51.25 49.03 -15.44
N ALA A 200 50.80 48.67 -16.64
CA ALA A 200 50.29 47.34 -16.96
C ALA A 200 51.36 46.25 -16.79
N THR A 201 52.60 46.52 -17.21
CA THR A 201 53.74 45.62 -17.01
C THR A 201 54.05 45.41 -15.53
N ALA A 202 53.98 46.47 -14.71
CA ALA A 202 54.18 46.36 -13.27
C ALA A 202 53.08 45.53 -12.60
N LEU A 203 51.81 45.76 -12.96
CA LEU A 203 50.65 44.99 -12.47
C LEU A 203 50.77 43.50 -12.86
N HIS A 204 51.05 43.21 -14.14
CA HIS A 204 51.30 41.85 -14.61
C HIS A 204 52.43 41.17 -13.81
N ASN A 205 53.55 41.86 -13.58
CA ASN A 205 54.69 41.26 -12.89
C ASN A 205 54.43 41.03 -11.39
N GLY A 206 53.66 41.90 -10.73
CA GLY A 206 53.25 41.74 -9.33
C GLY A 206 52.13 40.72 -9.10
N ALA A 207 51.31 40.44 -10.13
CA ALA A 207 50.20 39.49 -10.03
C ALA A 207 50.65 38.03 -9.88
N THR A 208 49.97 37.27 -9.03
CA THR A 208 50.12 35.81 -8.91
C THR A 208 48.87 35.12 -9.45
N GLU A 209 49.04 34.04 -10.23
CA GLU A 209 47.90 33.24 -10.70
C GLU A 209 47.55 32.12 -9.72
N GLY A 210 46.27 31.82 -9.59
CA GLY A 210 45.77 30.70 -8.80
C GLY A 210 44.28 30.85 -8.46
N THR A 211 43.78 29.91 -7.67
CA THR A 211 42.38 29.84 -7.22
C THR A 211 42.16 30.49 -5.84
N ALA A 212 43.23 30.83 -5.11
CA ALA A 212 43.14 31.48 -3.80
C ALA A 212 42.73 32.96 -3.89
N GLU A 213 42.13 33.49 -2.83
CA GLU A 213 41.77 34.91 -2.71
C GLU A 213 42.97 35.82 -2.99
N GLY A 214 42.73 36.91 -3.73
CA GLY A 214 43.73 37.91 -4.08
C GLY A 214 44.63 37.52 -5.27
N ASN A 215 44.62 36.26 -5.70
CA ASN A 215 45.24 35.85 -6.95
C ASN A 215 44.35 36.16 -8.16
N TYR A 216 44.91 36.02 -9.35
CA TYR A 216 44.23 36.15 -10.64
C TYR A 216 43.97 34.77 -11.23
N ALA A 217 42.88 34.62 -12.01
CA ALA A 217 42.57 33.33 -12.63
C ALA A 217 43.72 32.81 -13.52
N VAL A 218 43.93 31.49 -13.53
CA VAL A 218 45.02 30.86 -14.27
C VAL A 218 44.89 31.12 -15.78
N GLY A 219 45.98 31.58 -16.40
CA GLY A 219 46.01 32.02 -17.80
C GLY A 219 45.68 33.50 -18.03
N SER A 220 45.09 34.21 -17.06
CA SER A 220 44.77 35.64 -17.22
C SER A 220 46.01 36.51 -17.45
N LYS A 221 47.16 36.16 -16.86
CA LYS A 221 48.44 36.85 -17.11
C LYS A 221 48.89 36.67 -18.54
N ALA A 222 48.70 35.49 -19.14
CA ALA A 222 49.07 35.26 -20.53
C ALA A 222 48.25 36.14 -21.48
N THR A 223 46.93 36.21 -21.29
CA THR A 223 46.06 37.11 -22.07
C THR A 223 46.42 38.58 -21.87
N TYR A 224 46.66 39.01 -20.63
CA TYR A 224 47.03 40.39 -20.33
C TYR A 224 48.42 40.76 -20.89
N LYS A 225 49.37 39.81 -20.86
CA LYS A 225 50.70 39.95 -21.46
C LYS A 225 50.63 40.18 -22.97
N THR A 226 49.71 39.51 -23.69
CA THR A 226 49.48 39.78 -25.12
C THR A 226 49.06 41.22 -25.38
N ALA A 227 48.10 41.75 -24.61
CA ALA A 227 47.67 43.14 -24.76
C ALA A 227 48.78 44.16 -24.44
N ILE A 228 49.65 43.85 -23.46
CA ILE A 228 50.84 44.65 -23.15
C ILE A 228 51.83 44.63 -24.33
N ASP A 229 52.10 43.46 -24.91
CA ASP A 229 53.02 43.32 -26.05
C ASP A 229 52.50 44.02 -27.32
N GLU A 230 51.20 43.96 -27.60
CA GLU A 230 50.56 44.70 -28.70
C GLU A 230 50.66 46.22 -28.53
N ALA A 231 50.41 46.73 -27.32
CA ALA A 231 50.55 48.14 -27.00
C ALA A 231 52.01 48.63 -27.10
N GLN A 232 52.96 47.83 -26.62
CA GLN A 232 54.40 48.09 -26.75
C GLN A 232 54.85 48.12 -28.24
N ALA A 233 54.30 47.26 -29.10
CA ALA A 233 54.62 47.27 -30.53
C ALA A 233 54.21 48.58 -31.23
N ILE A 234 53.08 49.19 -30.84
CA ILE A 234 52.65 50.51 -31.35
C ILE A 234 53.50 51.65 -30.78
N LEU A 235 53.97 51.50 -29.54
CA LEU A 235 54.88 52.44 -28.89
C LEU A 235 56.24 52.49 -29.62
N ASP A 236 56.79 51.33 -30.00
CA ASP A 236 58.06 51.21 -30.73
C ASP A 236 57.98 51.56 -32.23
N LYS A 237 56.77 51.52 -32.84
CA LYS A 237 56.55 51.88 -34.24
C LYS A 237 56.82 53.37 -34.50
N SER A 238 57.93 53.70 -35.17
CA SER A 238 58.39 55.09 -35.38
C SER A 238 57.45 55.97 -36.21
N ASP A 239 56.54 55.36 -36.98
CA ASP A 239 55.53 56.02 -37.82
C ASP A 239 54.08 55.72 -37.37
N ALA A 240 53.88 55.39 -36.09
CA ALA A 240 52.55 55.20 -35.53
C ALA A 240 51.71 56.49 -35.63
N THR A 241 50.50 56.37 -36.18
CA THR A 241 49.54 57.47 -36.25
C THR A 241 48.90 57.72 -34.87
N GLN A 242 48.40 58.95 -34.64
CA GLN A 242 47.68 59.27 -33.39
C GLN A 242 46.46 58.35 -33.17
N LYS A 243 45.83 57.87 -34.25
CA LYS A 243 44.73 56.90 -34.14
C LYS A 243 45.23 55.56 -33.61
N GLU A 244 46.31 55.01 -34.17
CA GLU A 244 46.89 53.74 -33.69
C GLU A 244 47.33 53.82 -32.22
N VAL A 245 47.93 54.94 -31.80
CA VAL A 245 48.33 55.17 -30.39
C VAL A 245 47.10 55.23 -29.47
N ASN A 246 46.05 55.94 -29.86
CA ASN A 246 44.82 56.05 -29.08
C ASN A 246 44.05 54.70 -29.01
N ASP A 247 43.98 53.97 -30.13
CA ASP A 247 43.37 52.64 -30.20
C ASP A 247 44.11 51.65 -29.28
N ALA A 248 45.45 51.64 -29.32
CA ALA A 248 46.29 50.79 -28.47
C ALA A 248 46.14 51.11 -26.98
N LEU A 249 46.09 52.40 -26.62
CA LEU A 249 45.84 52.83 -25.23
C LEU A 249 44.45 52.36 -24.74
N SER A 250 43.42 52.50 -25.58
CA SER A 250 42.07 52.04 -25.24
C SER A 250 42.00 50.51 -25.08
N ALA A 251 42.69 49.76 -25.94
CA ALA A 251 42.75 48.30 -25.86
C ALA A 251 43.47 47.84 -24.58
N LEU A 252 44.63 48.44 -24.25
CA LEU A 252 45.38 48.11 -23.05
C LEU A 252 44.63 48.44 -21.76
N ASN A 253 43.92 49.58 -21.72
CA ASN A 253 43.08 49.94 -20.57
C ASN A 253 41.94 48.92 -20.39
N THR A 254 41.25 48.55 -21.47
CA THR A 254 40.19 47.52 -21.45
C THR A 254 40.72 46.16 -20.96
N ALA A 255 41.91 45.77 -21.40
CA ALA A 255 42.58 44.55 -20.94
C ALA A 255 43.00 44.64 -19.45
N THR A 256 43.40 45.83 -18.98
CA THR A 256 43.74 46.09 -17.57
C THR A 256 42.52 45.98 -16.68
N GLU A 257 41.40 46.61 -17.04
CA GLU A 257 40.12 46.50 -16.32
C GLU A 257 39.63 45.03 -16.27
N THR A 258 39.75 44.31 -17.39
CA THR A 258 39.41 42.88 -17.47
C THR A 258 40.31 42.03 -16.56
N PHE A 259 41.60 42.33 -16.51
CA PHE A 259 42.56 41.63 -15.66
C PHE A 259 42.28 41.89 -14.17
N GLU A 260 42.06 43.15 -13.77
CA GLU A 260 41.71 43.50 -12.38
C GLU A 260 40.37 42.92 -11.93
N ALA A 261 39.36 42.91 -12.80
CA ALA A 261 38.07 42.27 -12.53
C ALA A 261 38.18 40.73 -12.42
N GLY A 262 39.22 40.12 -13.01
CA GLY A 262 39.53 38.70 -12.91
C GLY A 262 40.24 38.27 -11.62
N LYS A 263 40.38 39.17 -10.64
CA LYS A 263 40.96 38.87 -9.33
C LYS A 263 39.97 38.10 -8.45
N VAL A 264 40.41 37.00 -7.87
CA VAL A 264 39.61 36.16 -6.97
C VAL A 264 39.30 36.93 -5.69
N VAL A 265 38.01 37.03 -5.36
CA VAL A 265 37.50 37.69 -4.15
C VAL A 265 37.23 36.69 -3.03
N ALA A 266 37.21 37.17 -1.78
CA ALA A 266 36.84 36.38 -0.61
C ALA A 266 35.48 35.70 -0.77
N VAL A 267 35.39 34.43 -0.39
CA VAL A 267 34.13 33.71 -0.23
C VAL A 267 33.71 33.79 1.23
N ASP A 268 32.49 34.25 1.51
CA ASP A 268 31.99 34.31 2.88
C ASP A 268 31.69 32.89 3.37
N LYS A 269 32.41 32.49 4.42
CA LYS A 269 32.31 31.18 5.08
C LYS A 269 31.58 31.22 6.42
N THR A 270 31.13 32.40 6.88
CA THR A 270 30.61 32.61 8.24
C THR A 270 29.45 31.66 8.57
N ALA A 271 28.47 31.54 7.68
CA ALA A 271 27.33 30.64 7.89
C ALA A 271 27.71 29.15 7.97
N LEU A 272 28.73 28.71 7.22
CA LEU A 272 29.25 27.34 7.29
C LEU A 272 30.06 27.12 8.58
N GLN A 273 30.84 28.13 9.01
CA GLN A 273 31.60 28.11 10.26
C GLN A 273 30.67 27.97 11.48
N ASP A 274 29.58 28.74 11.50
CA ASP A 274 28.57 28.69 12.55
C ASP A 274 27.85 27.33 12.57
N ALA A 275 27.46 26.80 11.40
CA ALA A 275 26.81 25.50 11.27
C ALA A 275 27.73 24.34 11.73
N VAL A 276 29.00 24.33 11.32
CA VAL A 276 29.98 23.33 11.78
C VAL A 276 30.20 23.40 13.28
N THR A 277 30.23 24.61 13.86
CA THR A 277 30.36 24.81 15.31
C THR A 277 29.15 24.25 16.07
N ALA A 278 27.93 24.57 15.61
CA ALA A 278 26.70 24.06 16.21
C ALA A 278 26.57 22.54 16.08
N ALA A 279 26.85 22.00 14.89
CA ALA A 279 26.82 20.56 14.62
C ALA A 279 27.83 19.79 15.47
N THR A 280 29.05 20.31 15.62
CA THR A 280 30.08 19.73 16.51
C THR A 280 29.63 19.74 17.97
N ALA A 281 28.98 20.81 18.44
CA ALA A 281 28.45 20.87 19.80
C ALA A 281 27.31 19.86 20.02
N LEU A 282 26.38 19.73 19.06
CA LEU A 282 25.31 18.74 19.09
C LEU A 282 25.85 17.31 19.09
N HIS A 283 26.77 16.99 18.17
CA HIS A 283 27.46 15.70 18.13
C HIS A 283 28.15 15.40 19.47
N ASN A 284 28.87 16.35 20.06
CA ASN A 284 29.60 16.13 21.30
C ASN A 284 28.68 15.97 22.52
N GLY A 285 27.55 16.67 22.56
CA GLY A 285 26.54 16.54 23.61
C GLY A 285 25.64 15.29 23.49
N ALA A 286 25.51 14.72 22.29
CA ALA A 286 24.68 13.54 22.07
C ALA A 286 25.29 12.25 22.66
N THR A 287 24.44 11.40 23.21
CA THR A 287 24.78 10.03 23.65
C THR A 287 24.08 9.03 22.74
N GLU A 288 24.78 7.95 22.35
CA GLU A 288 24.19 6.87 21.55
C GLU A 288 23.67 5.74 22.42
N GLY A 289 22.54 5.17 22.02
CA GLY A 289 21.97 3.98 22.65
C GLY A 289 20.54 3.72 22.18
N THR A 290 19.70 3.29 23.11
CA THR A 290 18.28 2.98 22.87
C THR A 290 17.34 3.63 23.87
N ALA A 291 17.85 4.33 24.89
CA ALA A 291 17.03 5.02 25.87
C ALA A 291 16.42 6.31 25.29
N GLU A 292 15.32 6.76 25.90
CA GLU A 292 14.71 8.05 25.55
C GLU A 292 15.73 9.20 25.64
N GLY A 293 15.76 10.05 24.62
CA GLY A 293 16.67 11.18 24.52
C GLY A 293 18.07 10.83 24.01
N GLU A 294 18.43 9.55 23.92
CA GLU A 294 19.63 9.09 23.19
C GLU A 294 19.38 9.07 21.68
N TYR A 295 20.45 8.87 20.92
CA TYR A 295 20.45 8.78 19.47
C TYR A 295 20.79 7.35 19.04
N ALA A 296 20.29 6.90 17.88
CA ALA A 296 20.53 5.53 17.41
C ALA A 296 22.04 5.21 17.29
N VAL A 297 22.45 4.01 17.71
CA VAL A 297 23.86 3.57 17.66
C VAL A 297 24.42 3.67 16.23
N GLY A 298 25.59 4.30 16.09
CA GLY A 298 26.24 4.61 14.81
C GLY A 298 25.83 5.96 14.17
N SER A 299 24.74 6.60 14.61
CA SER A 299 24.28 7.87 14.05
C SER A 299 25.30 9.01 14.23
N LYS A 300 26.05 9.03 15.34
CA LYS A 300 27.13 10.00 15.58
C LYS A 300 28.27 9.82 14.59
N ALA A 301 28.60 8.57 14.23
CA ALA A 301 29.64 8.32 13.24
C ALA A 301 29.26 8.88 11.87
N THR A 302 28.02 8.63 11.42
CA THR A 302 27.49 9.21 10.18
C THR A 302 27.45 10.73 10.22
N TYR A 303 26.97 11.31 11.33
CA TYR A 303 26.88 12.77 11.48
C TYR A 303 28.27 13.42 11.54
N LYS A 304 29.24 12.78 12.21
CA LYS A 304 30.63 13.24 12.24
C LYS A 304 31.26 13.27 10.85
N THR A 305 30.98 12.31 9.97
CA THR A 305 31.47 12.36 8.58
C THR A 305 31.01 13.64 7.87
N ALA A 306 29.73 14.02 8.01
CA ALA A 306 29.22 15.26 7.42
C ALA A 306 29.84 16.53 8.03
N ILE A 307 30.13 16.52 9.34
CA ILE A 307 30.86 17.59 10.04
C ILE A 307 32.30 17.70 9.50
N ASP A 308 33.00 16.58 9.34
CA ASP A 308 34.38 16.53 8.84
C ASP A 308 34.46 16.99 7.37
N GLU A 309 33.49 16.61 6.52
CA GLU A 309 33.38 17.07 5.14
C GLU A 309 33.13 18.59 5.05
N ALA A 310 32.23 19.12 5.89
CA ALA A 310 31.96 20.56 5.96
C ALA A 310 33.19 21.35 6.47
N GLN A 311 33.90 20.83 7.48
CA GLN A 311 35.15 21.42 7.96
C GLN A 311 36.24 21.42 6.88
N ALA A 312 36.36 20.38 6.07
CA ALA A 312 37.32 20.35 4.96
C ALA A 312 37.08 21.47 3.92
N ILE A 313 35.82 21.87 3.69
CA ILE A 313 35.47 23.02 2.83
C ILE A 313 35.74 24.37 3.53
N LEU A 314 35.64 24.45 4.86
CA LEU A 314 36.10 25.62 5.62
C LEU A 314 37.62 25.80 5.51
N ASP A 315 38.39 24.72 5.67
CA ASP A 315 39.85 24.75 5.64
C ASP A 315 40.44 24.94 4.23
N LYS A 316 39.68 24.61 3.17
CA LYS A 316 40.07 24.80 1.77
C LYS A 316 40.17 26.29 1.42
N SER A 317 41.40 26.81 1.29
CA SER A 317 41.69 28.24 1.03
C SER A 317 41.16 28.78 -0.30
N ASP A 318 40.83 27.91 -1.25
CA ASP A 318 40.29 28.22 -2.57
C ASP A 318 38.87 27.64 -2.80
N ALA A 319 38.12 27.41 -1.71
CA ALA A 319 36.73 26.97 -1.79
C ALA A 319 35.87 28.04 -2.49
N THR A 320 35.13 27.61 -3.52
CA THR A 320 34.17 28.47 -4.22
C THR A 320 32.91 28.70 -3.37
N GLN A 321 32.18 29.79 -3.62
CA GLN A 321 30.89 30.04 -2.95
C GLN A 321 29.89 28.90 -3.17
N LYS A 322 29.97 28.20 -4.32
CA LYS A 322 29.14 27.01 -4.56
C LYS A 322 29.50 25.88 -3.61
N GLU A 323 30.78 25.53 -3.47
CA GLU A 323 31.23 24.48 -2.54
C GLU A 323 30.85 24.79 -1.09
N VAL A 324 30.96 26.06 -0.65
CA VAL A 324 30.55 26.49 0.69
C VAL A 324 29.04 26.35 0.89
N ASN A 325 28.23 26.75 -0.09
CA ASN A 325 26.77 26.63 -0.02
C ASN A 325 26.30 25.16 -0.09
N ASP A 326 26.94 24.33 -0.92
CA ASP A 326 26.66 22.90 -1.03
C ASP A 326 26.98 22.20 0.31
N ALA A 327 28.14 22.50 0.92
CA ALA A 327 28.57 21.94 2.20
C ALA A 327 27.64 22.35 3.35
N LEU A 328 27.19 23.61 3.39
CA LEU A 328 26.21 24.09 4.37
C LEU A 328 24.88 23.34 4.24
N THR A 329 24.42 23.12 3.01
CA THR A 329 23.18 22.38 2.72
C THR A 329 23.30 20.91 3.15
N ALA A 330 24.43 20.27 2.85
CA ALA A 330 24.70 18.89 3.25
C ALA A 330 24.75 18.73 4.77
N LEU A 331 25.45 19.63 5.48
CA LEU A 331 25.56 19.60 6.93
C LEU A 331 24.22 19.84 7.63
N ASN A 332 23.40 20.77 7.14
CA ASN A 332 22.06 21.02 7.67
C ASN A 332 21.17 19.78 7.49
N THR A 333 21.20 19.15 6.31
CA THR A 333 20.46 17.89 6.04
C THR A 333 20.89 16.76 6.97
N ALA A 334 22.20 16.63 7.22
CA ALA A 334 22.74 15.65 8.16
C ALA A 334 22.33 15.95 9.61
N THR A 335 22.25 17.24 9.98
CA THR A 335 21.79 17.71 11.30
C THR A 335 20.32 17.36 11.53
N GLU A 336 19.44 17.67 10.57
CA GLU A 336 18.01 17.31 10.63
C GLU A 336 17.83 15.78 10.74
N THR A 337 18.60 15.01 9.97
CA THR A 337 18.59 13.54 10.02
C THR A 337 19.04 13.02 11.38
N PHE A 338 20.08 13.63 11.96
CA PHE A 338 20.59 13.26 13.28
C PHE A 338 19.58 13.58 14.38
N GLU A 339 18.97 14.78 14.39
CA GLU A 339 17.92 15.15 15.34
C GLU A 339 16.66 14.28 15.23
N ALA A 340 16.22 13.95 14.01
CA ALA A 340 15.11 13.01 13.79
C ALA A 340 15.42 11.58 14.25
N GLY A 341 16.70 11.21 14.35
CA GLY A 341 17.18 9.93 14.89
C GLY A 341 17.19 9.82 16.42
N LYS A 342 16.71 10.85 17.13
CA LYS A 342 16.60 10.86 18.60
C LYS A 342 15.43 9.97 19.06
N VAL A 343 15.71 9.07 20.00
CA VAL A 343 14.72 8.16 20.57
C VAL A 343 13.71 8.95 21.41
N VAL A 344 12.42 8.79 21.08
CA VAL A 344 11.30 9.43 21.79
C VAL A 344 10.69 8.50 22.84
N ALA A 345 10.05 9.09 23.85
CA ALA A 345 9.27 8.38 24.85
C ALA A 345 8.18 7.53 24.20
N VAL A 346 7.99 6.30 24.69
CA VAL A 346 6.79 5.49 24.41
C VAL A 346 5.84 5.56 25.59
N ASP A 347 4.53 5.65 25.33
CA ASP A 347 3.54 5.66 26.40
C ASP A 347 3.41 4.24 26.98
N LYS A 348 3.77 4.11 28.27
CA LYS A 348 3.73 2.84 29.00
C LYS A 348 2.47 2.67 29.86
N THR A 349 1.57 3.66 29.90
CA THR A 349 0.44 3.72 30.84
C THR A 349 -0.45 2.47 30.77
N ALA A 350 -0.83 2.04 29.56
CA ALA A 350 -1.69 0.86 29.37
C ALA A 350 -1.05 -0.45 29.87
N LEU A 351 0.27 -0.61 29.73
CA LEU A 351 1.01 -1.76 30.27
C LEU A 351 1.11 -1.67 31.79
N GLN A 352 1.37 -0.49 32.35
CA GLN A 352 1.42 -0.28 33.80
C GLN A 352 0.07 -0.58 34.48
N ASP A 353 -1.04 -0.13 33.89
CA ASP A 353 -2.39 -0.43 34.38
C ASP A 353 -2.69 -1.94 34.32
N ALA A 354 -2.31 -2.60 33.22
CA ALA A 354 -2.50 -4.04 33.05
C ALA A 354 -1.67 -4.85 34.06
N VAL A 355 -0.39 -4.52 34.27
CA VAL A 355 0.48 -5.15 35.28
C VAL A 355 -0.08 -4.95 36.69
N THR A 356 -0.59 -3.75 37.00
CA THR A 356 -1.22 -3.44 38.29
C THR A 356 -2.47 -4.29 38.53
N ALA A 357 -3.37 -4.35 37.54
CA ALA A 357 -4.60 -5.15 37.61
C ALA A 357 -4.31 -6.66 37.70
N ALA A 358 -3.34 -7.15 36.92
CA ALA A 358 -2.93 -8.55 36.92
C ALA A 358 -2.29 -8.95 38.27
N THR A 359 -1.44 -8.09 38.83
CA THR A 359 -0.85 -8.29 40.17
C THR A 359 -1.92 -8.33 41.26
N ALA A 360 -2.92 -7.45 41.20
CA ALA A 360 -4.04 -7.46 42.13
C ALA A 360 -4.87 -8.77 42.01
N LEU A 361 -5.16 -9.22 40.79
CA LEU A 361 -5.88 -10.48 40.54
C LEU A 361 -5.07 -11.70 41.04
N HIS A 362 -3.77 -11.77 40.73
CA HIS A 362 -2.88 -12.80 41.24
C HIS A 362 -2.87 -12.81 42.78
N ASN A 363 -2.73 -11.66 43.43
CA ASN A 363 -2.63 -11.58 44.88
C ASN A 363 -3.96 -11.96 45.58
N GLY A 364 -5.11 -11.57 45.00
CA GLY A 364 -6.44 -11.95 45.51
C GLY A 364 -6.85 -13.39 45.21
N ALA A 365 -6.22 -14.08 44.26
CA ALA A 365 -6.55 -15.45 43.90
C ALA A 365 -6.08 -16.48 44.92
N THR A 366 -6.92 -17.48 45.19
CA THR A 366 -6.59 -18.66 46.02
C THR A 366 -6.55 -19.90 45.14
N GLU A 367 -5.55 -20.76 45.31
CA GLU A 367 -5.45 -22.03 44.58
C GLU A 367 -6.17 -23.19 45.29
N GLY A 368 -6.63 -24.18 44.54
CA GLY A 368 -7.21 -25.41 45.08
C GLY A 368 -8.21 -26.07 44.13
N THR A 369 -8.94 -27.05 44.66
CA THR A 369 -9.97 -27.83 43.94
C THR A 369 -11.41 -27.45 44.31
N ALA A 370 -11.58 -26.48 45.19
CA ALA A 370 -12.89 -25.96 45.59
C ALA A 370 -13.44 -24.95 44.56
N GLU A 371 -14.76 -24.84 44.47
CA GLU A 371 -15.42 -23.87 43.58
C GLU A 371 -14.93 -22.45 43.82
N GLY A 372 -14.61 -21.75 42.74
CA GLY A 372 -14.12 -20.37 42.77
C GLY A 372 -12.64 -20.21 43.10
N ASN A 373 -11.92 -21.27 43.48
CA ASN A 373 -10.46 -21.28 43.50
C ASN A 373 -9.89 -21.42 42.08
N TYR A 374 -8.61 -21.19 41.93
CA TYR A 374 -7.85 -21.42 40.69
C TYR A 374 -7.08 -22.73 40.77
N ALA A 375 -6.80 -23.38 39.63
CA ALA A 375 -6.04 -24.62 39.61
C ALA A 375 -4.66 -24.49 40.29
N VAL A 376 -4.19 -25.54 40.98
CA VAL A 376 -2.88 -25.53 41.66
C VAL A 376 -1.75 -25.30 40.66
N GLY A 377 -0.85 -24.38 40.97
CA GLY A 377 0.25 -23.92 40.10
C GLY A 377 -0.12 -22.85 39.07
N SER A 378 -1.41 -22.54 38.86
CA SER A 378 -1.83 -21.51 37.90
C SER A 378 -1.35 -20.11 38.27
N LYS A 379 -1.21 -19.80 39.57
CA LYS A 379 -0.64 -18.53 40.05
C LYS A 379 0.82 -18.40 39.69
N ALA A 380 1.59 -19.48 39.74
CA ALA A 380 3.01 -19.46 39.36
C ALA A 380 3.15 -19.13 37.87
N THR A 381 2.41 -19.81 36.98
CA THR A 381 2.37 -19.52 35.54
C THR A 381 1.93 -18.09 35.26
N TYR A 382 0.88 -17.61 35.93
CA TYR A 382 0.39 -16.24 35.73
C TYR A 382 1.39 -15.20 36.25
N LYS A 383 2.09 -15.48 37.36
CA LYS A 383 3.12 -14.60 37.89
C LYS A 383 4.32 -14.47 36.94
N THR A 384 4.72 -15.53 36.23
CA THR A 384 5.77 -15.42 35.20
C THR A 384 5.40 -14.37 34.14
N ALA A 385 4.17 -14.39 33.63
CA ALA A 385 3.71 -13.39 32.65
C ALA A 385 3.64 -11.96 33.23
N ILE A 386 3.30 -11.81 34.51
CA ILE A 386 3.35 -10.52 35.22
C ILE A 386 4.79 -10.02 35.34
N ASP A 387 5.73 -10.88 35.72
CA ASP A 387 7.15 -10.53 35.87
C ASP A 387 7.80 -10.18 34.52
N GLU A 388 7.45 -10.89 33.44
CA GLU A 388 7.88 -10.58 32.06
C GLU A 388 7.36 -9.21 31.59
N ALA A 389 6.07 -8.92 31.83
CA ALA A 389 5.47 -7.63 31.49
C ALA A 389 6.08 -6.47 32.31
N GLN A 390 6.33 -6.69 33.60
CA GLN A 390 7.03 -5.73 34.47
C GLN A 390 8.47 -5.47 33.99
N ALA A 391 9.20 -6.49 33.53
CA ALA A 391 10.56 -6.31 33.00
C ALA A 391 10.60 -5.41 31.74
N ILE A 392 9.58 -5.48 30.87
CA ILE A 392 9.45 -4.57 29.72
C ILE A 392 9.01 -3.16 30.16
N LEU A 393 8.17 -3.07 31.20
CA LEU A 393 7.78 -1.81 31.81
C LEU A 393 8.98 -1.05 32.41
N ASP A 394 9.88 -1.76 33.10
CA ASP A 394 11.10 -1.22 33.70
C ASP A 394 12.24 -0.99 32.69
N LYS A 395 12.18 -1.64 31.51
CA LYS A 395 13.20 -1.49 30.46
C LYS A 395 13.28 -0.03 29.98
N THR A 396 14.42 0.60 30.26
CA THR A 396 14.75 1.92 29.71
C THR A 396 14.92 1.78 28.19
N GLY A 397 14.22 2.58 27.39
CA GLY A 397 14.26 2.44 25.94
C GLY A 397 13.50 1.23 25.37
N ALA A 398 12.48 0.74 26.06
CA ALA A 398 11.53 -0.20 25.48
C ALA A 398 10.89 0.42 24.22
N THR A 399 10.81 -0.34 23.13
CA THR A 399 10.14 0.09 21.90
C THR A 399 8.61 -0.03 22.03
N GLN A 400 7.84 0.73 21.24
CA GLN A 400 6.38 0.63 21.27
C GLN A 400 5.91 -0.80 20.99
N LYS A 401 6.58 -1.51 20.06
CA LYS A 401 6.28 -2.91 19.76
C LYS A 401 6.49 -3.82 20.98
N GLU A 402 7.56 -3.63 21.76
CA GLU A 402 7.78 -4.41 22.98
C GLU A 402 6.70 -4.14 24.04
N ILE A 403 6.24 -2.88 24.18
CA ILE A 403 5.13 -2.52 25.06
C ILE A 403 3.82 -3.20 24.62
N ASP A 404 3.50 -3.14 23.33
CA ASP A 404 2.28 -3.72 22.75
C ASP A 404 2.28 -5.26 22.84
N ASP A 405 3.43 -5.90 22.52
CA ASP A 405 3.63 -7.35 22.63
C ASP A 405 3.46 -7.81 24.10
N ALA A 406 4.07 -7.10 25.06
CA ALA A 406 3.99 -7.42 26.49
C ALA A 406 2.56 -7.26 27.04
N LEU A 407 1.85 -6.19 26.63
CA LEU A 407 0.45 -5.98 26.99
C LEU A 407 -0.45 -7.10 26.46
N SER A 408 -0.24 -7.51 25.21
CA SER A 408 -0.99 -8.60 24.58
C SER A 408 -0.73 -9.95 25.27
N ALA A 409 0.52 -10.26 25.60
CA ALA A 409 0.92 -11.47 26.32
C ALA A 409 0.29 -11.50 27.73
N LEU A 410 0.37 -10.40 28.48
CA LEU A 410 -0.20 -10.30 29.82
C LEU A 410 -1.73 -10.44 29.83
N ASN A 411 -2.42 -9.83 28.86
CA ASN A 411 -3.87 -9.98 28.72
C ASN A 411 -4.26 -11.45 28.40
N THR A 412 -3.52 -12.10 27.51
CA THR A 412 -3.73 -13.53 27.17
C THR A 412 -3.52 -14.43 28.39
N ALA A 413 -2.47 -14.19 29.18
CA ALA A 413 -2.22 -14.90 30.43
C ALA A 413 -3.31 -14.62 31.48
N THR A 414 -3.80 -13.38 31.56
CA THR A 414 -4.88 -12.95 32.45
C THR A 414 -6.18 -13.68 32.16
N ASP A 415 -6.57 -13.80 30.88
CA ASP A 415 -7.81 -14.47 30.51
C ASP A 415 -7.69 -15.99 30.63
N THR A 416 -6.51 -16.57 30.35
CA THR A 416 -6.21 -17.97 30.65
C THR A 416 -6.32 -18.26 32.15
N PHE A 417 -5.78 -17.37 32.99
CA PHE A 417 -5.87 -17.49 34.45
C PHE A 417 -7.33 -17.40 34.92
N LYS A 418 -8.12 -16.42 34.44
CA LYS A 418 -9.56 -16.31 34.74
C LYS A 418 -10.35 -17.55 34.31
N ALA A 419 -10.05 -18.12 33.15
CA ALA A 419 -10.71 -19.33 32.64
C ALA A 419 -10.32 -20.59 33.44
N GLY A 420 -9.13 -20.62 34.07
CA GLY A 420 -8.66 -21.68 34.97
C GLY A 420 -9.31 -21.70 36.36
N LYS A 421 -10.38 -20.93 36.58
CA LYS A 421 -11.17 -20.90 37.81
C LYS A 421 -12.09 -22.13 37.89
N VAL A 422 -12.05 -22.85 39.00
CA VAL A 422 -12.81 -24.08 39.22
C VAL A 422 -14.31 -23.78 39.31
N VAL A 423 -15.10 -24.53 38.54
CA VAL A 423 -16.57 -24.53 38.54
C VAL A 423 -17.03 -25.97 38.76
N LEU A 424 -18.08 -26.19 39.55
CA LEU A 424 -18.60 -27.52 39.86
C LEU A 424 -19.88 -27.84 39.07
N ASN A 425 -20.04 -29.11 38.69
CA ASN A 425 -21.27 -29.63 38.14
C ASN A 425 -22.06 -30.35 39.22
N LYS A 426 -23.03 -29.65 39.82
CA LYS A 426 -23.96 -30.19 40.84
C LYS A 426 -25.25 -30.77 40.27
N THR A 427 -25.56 -30.53 39.00
CA THR A 427 -26.90 -30.78 38.40
C THR A 427 -27.35 -32.23 38.55
N ALA A 428 -26.51 -33.20 38.18
CA ALA A 428 -26.89 -34.62 38.23
C ALA A 428 -27.17 -35.12 39.67
N LEU A 429 -26.43 -34.63 40.66
CA LEU A 429 -26.70 -34.92 42.08
C LEU A 429 -28.01 -34.27 42.55
N GLN A 430 -28.27 -33.04 42.10
CA GLN A 430 -29.47 -32.27 42.44
C GLN A 430 -30.75 -32.90 41.85
N ASP A 431 -30.68 -33.40 40.62
CA ASP A 431 -31.73 -34.19 39.98
C ASP A 431 -31.96 -35.53 40.71
N ALA A 432 -30.88 -36.25 41.05
CA ALA A 432 -30.95 -37.52 41.78
C ALA A 432 -31.57 -37.36 43.17
N VAL A 433 -31.18 -36.33 43.94
CA VAL A 433 -31.79 -36.00 45.25
C VAL A 433 -33.27 -35.67 45.10
N THR A 434 -33.66 -34.92 44.07
CA THR A 434 -35.06 -34.57 43.79
C THR A 434 -35.91 -35.81 43.48
N ALA A 435 -35.40 -36.70 42.61
CA ALA A 435 -36.06 -37.95 42.26
C ALA A 435 -36.14 -38.91 43.47
N ALA A 436 -35.06 -39.02 44.24
CA ALA A 436 -34.99 -39.88 45.42
C ALA A 436 -35.93 -39.42 46.54
N THR A 437 -35.98 -38.11 46.80
CA THR A 437 -36.93 -37.49 47.74
C THR A 437 -38.37 -37.76 47.35
N SER A 438 -38.70 -37.66 46.06
CA SER A 438 -40.04 -37.95 45.53
C SER A 438 -40.41 -39.42 45.68
N LEU A 439 -39.48 -40.34 45.37
CA LEU A 439 -39.67 -41.78 45.56
C LEU A 439 -39.85 -42.14 47.05
N HIS A 440 -39.03 -41.57 47.94
CA HIS A 440 -39.17 -41.74 49.39
C HIS A 440 -40.53 -41.21 49.88
N ALA A 441 -40.97 -40.03 49.42
CA ALA A 441 -42.25 -39.46 49.82
C ALA A 441 -43.44 -40.34 49.39
N GLY A 442 -43.45 -40.84 48.15
CA GLY A 442 -44.52 -41.68 47.61
C GLY A 442 -44.51 -43.15 48.07
N ALA A 443 -43.43 -43.63 48.70
CA ALA A 443 -43.32 -45.00 49.17
C ALA A 443 -44.12 -45.27 50.45
N THR A 444 -44.78 -46.43 50.53
CA THR A 444 -45.45 -46.94 51.73
C THR A 444 -44.72 -48.18 52.25
N GLU A 445 -44.48 -48.27 53.56
CA GLU A 445 -43.87 -49.45 54.17
C GLU A 445 -44.92 -50.50 54.59
N GLY A 446 -44.52 -51.76 54.64
CA GLY A 446 -45.34 -52.85 55.18
C GLY A 446 -45.03 -54.21 54.56
N THR A 447 -45.90 -55.18 54.82
CA THR A 447 -45.79 -56.58 54.34
C THR A 447 -46.72 -56.90 53.16
N ALA A 448 -47.51 -55.93 52.69
CA ALA A 448 -48.40 -56.08 51.54
C ALA A 448 -47.61 -55.96 50.22
N GLU A 449 -48.11 -56.61 49.17
CA GLU A 449 -47.52 -56.52 47.83
C GLU A 449 -47.39 -55.07 47.36
N GLY A 450 -46.22 -54.72 46.84
CA GLY A 450 -45.92 -53.38 46.36
C GLY A 450 -45.55 -52.34 47.43
N ASN A 451 -45.67 -52.67 48.72
CA ASN A 451 -45.05 -51.87 49.78
C ASN A 451 -43.54 -52.13 49.85
N TYR A 452 -42.82 -51.26 50.55
CA TYR A 452 -41.40 -51.40 50.85
C TYR A 452 -41.19 -52.03 52.23
N ALA A 453 -40.08 -52.73 52.43
CA ALA A 453 -39.75 -53.33 53.72
C ALA A 453 -39.75 -52.30 54.86
N VAL A 454 -40.25 -52.68 56.05
CA VAL A 454 -40.32 -51.79 57.21
C VAL A 454 -38.92 -51.32 57.63
N GLY A 455 -38.74 -50.01 57.83
CA GLY A 455 -37.47 -49.35 58.11
C GLY A 455 -36.63 -49.00 56.88
N SER A 456 -36.95 -49.49 55.68
CA SER A 456 -36.19 -49.18 54.45
C SER A 456 -36.24 -47.69 54.07
N LYS A 457 -37.35 -46.99 54.37
CA LYS A 457 -37.47 -45.54 54.16
C LYS A 457 -36.51 -44.76 55.03
N ALA A 458 -36.26 -45.18 56.27
CA ALA A 458 -35.32 -44.50 57.17
C ALA A 458 -33.88 -44.60 56.65
N THR A 459 -33.45 -45.79 56.21
CA THR A 459 -32.14 -46.00 55.58
C THR A 459 -32.01 -45.19 54.30
N TYR A 460 -33.03 -45.18 53.44
CA TYR A 460 -33.00 -44.42 52.20
C TYR A 460 -33.02 -42.90 52.42
N LYS A 461 -33.77 -42.42 53.41
CA LYS A 461 -33.80 -41.02 53.84
C LYS A 461 -32.42 -40.53 54.28
N THR A 462 -31.65 -41.38 54.98
CA THR A 462 -30.27 -41.05 55.41
C THR A 462 -29.37 -40.78 54.19
N ALA A 463 -29.41 -41.63 53.17
CA ALA A 463 -28.63 -41.43 51.94
C ALA A 463 -29.06 -40.17 51.16
N ILE A 464 -30.36 -39.82 51.19
CA ILE A 464 -30.88 -38.57 50.62
C ILE A 464 -30.32 -37.35 51.37
N ASP A 465 -30.33 -37.39 52.71
CA ASP A 465 -29.82 -36.30 53.55
C ASP A 465 -28.30 -36.11 53.40
N GLU A 466 -27.53 -37.20 53.29
CA GLU A 466 -26.08 -37.16 53.02
C GLU A 466 -25.79 -36.53 51.64
N ALA A 467 -26.53 -36.92 50.60
CA ALA A 467 -26.40 -36.35 49.27
C ALA A 467 -26.77 -34.85 49.22
N GLN A 468 -27.84 -34.46 49.93
CA GLN A 468 -28.23 -33.06 50.07
C GLN A 468 -27.15 -32.24 50.82
N ALA A 469 -26.56 -32.79 51.88
CA ALA A 469 -25.48 -32.13 52.62
C ALA A 469 -24.25 -31.83 51.74
N ILE A 470 -23.95 -32.66 50.73
CA ILE A 470 -22.88 -32.41 49.76
C ILE A 470 -23.25 -31.31 48.75
N LEU A 471 -24.52 -31.21 48.34
CA LEU A 471 -24.99 -30.09 47.51
C LEU A 471 -24.83 -28.74 48.23
N ASP A 472 -25.20 -28.71 49.52
CA ASP A 472 -25.17 -27.50 50.36
C ASP A 472 -23.76 -27.17 50.90
N LYS A 473 -22.83 -28.13 50.87
CA LYS A 473 -21.44 -27.95 51.34
C LYS A 473 -20.74 -26.84 50.55
N THR A 474 -20.42 -25.75 51.25
CA THR A 474 -19.52 -24.71 50.76
C THR A 474 -18.11 -25.28 50.59
N GLY A 475 -17.51 -25.13 49.41
CA GLY A 475 -16.18 -25.69 49.13
C GLY A 475 -16.17 -27.22 48.95
N ALA A 476 -17.29 -27.83 48.56
CA ALA A 476 -17.28 -29.18 47.99
C ALA A 476 -16.32 -29.26 46.79
N THR A 477 -15.85 -30.47 46.50
CA THR A 477 -15.07 -30.79 45.29
C THR A 477 -15.92 -31.60 44.32
N GLN A 478 -15.57 -31.61 43.02
CA GLN A 478 -16.32 -32.42 42.03
C GLN A 478 -16.33 -33.90 42.42
N LYS A 479 -15.22 -34.42 42.96
CA LYS A 479 -15.14 -35.81 43.40
C LYS A 479 -16.17 -36.12 44.50
N GLU A 480 -16.36 -35.23 45.48
CA GLU A 480 -17.36 -35.44 46.54
C GLU A 480 -18.79 -35.43 45.99
N ILE A 481 -19.07 -34.60 44.97
CA ILE A 481 -20.37 -34.57 44.28
C ILE A 481 -20.61 -35.89 43.52
N ASP A 482 -19.61 -36.37 42.78
CA ASP A 482 -19.69 -37.61 42.00
C ASP A 482 -19.81 -38.85 42.91
N ASP A 483 -19.04 -38.89 44.01
CA ASP A 483 -19.12 -39.93 45.05
C ASP A 483 -20.51 -39.97 45.69
N ALA A 484 -21.08 -38.81 46.03
CA ALA A 484 -22.42 -38.69 46.61
C ALA A 484 -23.54 -39.13 45.65
N LEU A 485 -23.41 -38.80 44.36
CA LEU A 485 -24.33 -39.26 43.31
C LEU A 485 -24.29 -40.80 43.18
N SER A 486 -23.10 -41.40 43.20
CA SER A 486 -22.93 -42.85 43.16
C SER A 486 -23.55 -43.55 44.38
N ALA A 487 -23.34 -42.99 45.57
CA ALA A 487 -23.91 -43.50 46.82
C ALA A 487 -25.46 -43.43 46.81
N LEU A 488 -26.03 -42.28 46.43
CA LEU A 488 -27.48 -42.11 46.37
C LEU A 488 -28.15 -43.02 45.34
N ASN A 489 -27.54 -43.23 44.17
CA ASN A 489 -28.05 -44.16 43.17
C ASN A 489 -28.05 -45.61 43.71
N THR A 490 -26.98 -46.01 44.40
CA THR A 490 -26.88 -47.34 45.03
C THR A 490 -27.94 -47.54 46.11
N ALA A 491 -28.18 -46.53 46.94
CA ALA A 491 -29.25 -46.53 47.94
C ALA A 491 -30.64 -46.58 47.28
N THR A 492 -30.83 -45.86 46.18
CA THR A 492 -32.07 -45.83 45.39
C THR A 492 -32.42 -47.21 44.83
N ASP A 493 -31.44 -47.92 44.26
CA ASP A 493 -31.69 -49.24 43.68
C ASP A 493 -31.87 -50.32 44.76
N THR A 494 -31.14 -50.21 45.88
CA THR A 494 -31.39 -51.04 47.08
C THR A 494 -32.82 -50.83 47.60
N PHE A 495 -33.29 -49.58 47.67
CA PHE A 495 -34.64 -49.27 48.10
C PHE A 495 -35.69 -49.83 47.13
N LYS A 496 -35.51 -49.67 45.82
CA LYS A 496 -36.38 -50.27 44.79
C LYS A 496 -36.44 -51.81 44.87
N ALA A 497 -35.30 -52.46 45.11
CA ALA A 497 -35.21 -53.91 45.24
C ALA A 497 -35.89 -54.43 46.52
N GLY A 498 -35.95 -53.62 47.59
CA GLY A 498 -36.64 -53.92 48.85
C GLY A 498 -38.17 -53.85 48.80
N LYS A 499 -38.78 -53.85 47.61
CA LYS A 499 -40.23 -53.85 47.39
C LYS A 499 -40.79 -55.26 47.50
N VAL A 500 -41.85 -55.43 48.29
CA VAL A 500 -42.47 -56.73 48.58
C VAL A 500 -43.19 -57.28 47.34
N VAL A 501 -42.92 -58.55 47.02
CA VAL A 501 -43.56 -59.33 45.95
C VAL A 501 -44.10 -60.63 46.57
N LEU A 502 -45.28 -61.09 46.14
CA LEU A 502 -45.90 -62.30 46.67
C LEU A 502 -45.71 -63.50 45.73
N ASN A 503 -45.55 -64.69 46.31
CA ASN A 503 -45.60 -65.96 45.58
C ASN A 503 -46.99 -66.59 45.72
N LYS A 504 -47.84 -66.36 44.70
CA LYS A 504 -49.19 -66.94 44.60
C LYS A 504 -49.25 -68.26 43.83
N THR A 505 -48.17 -68.67 43.15
CA THR A 505 -48.17 -69.77 42.17
C THR A 505 -48.64 -71.10 42.77
N ALA A 506 -48.05 -71.51 43.91
CA ALA A 506 -48.40 -72.80 44.52
C ALA A 506 -49.86 -72.89 44.98
N LEU A 507 -50.43 -71.78 45.47
CA LEU A 507 -51.87 -71.70 45.81
C LEU A 507 -52.75 -71.74 44.55
N GLN A 508 -52.34 -71.06 43.47
CA GLN A 508 -53.07 -71.05 42.21
C GLN A 508 -53.09 -72.44 41.53
N ASP A 509 -51.96 -73.15 41.55
CA ASP A 509 -51.87 -74.53 41.08
C ASP A 509 -52.75 -75.48 41.91
N ALA A 510 -52.73 -75.34 43.24
CA ALA A 510 -53.56 -76.14 44.14
C ALA A 510 -55.07 -75.88 43.94
N VAL A 511 -55.50 -74.62 43.82
CA VAL A 511 -56.90 -74.26 43.53
C VAL A 511 -57.35 -74.84 42.18
N THR A 512 -56.49 -74.78 41.16
CA THR A 512 -56.77 -75.34 39.83
C THR A 512 -56.98 -76.86 39.91
N ALA A 513 -56.04 -77.58 40.55
CA ALA A 513 -56.13 -79.02 40.72
C ALA A 513 -57.35 -79.44 41.57
N ALA A 514 -57.63 -78.70 42.65
CA ALA A 514 -58.74 -78.97 43.54
C ALA A 514 -60.10 -78.77 42.86
N THR A 515 -60.23 -77.70 42.08
CA THR A 515 -61.41 -77.41 41.25
C THR A 515 -61.67 -78.52 40.23
N SER A 516 -60.62 -79.01 39.55
CA SER A 516 -60.75 -80.14 38.62
C SER A 516 -61.20 -81.43 39.32
N LEU A 517 -60.64 -81.75 40.49
CA LEU A 517 -61.03 -82.92 41.28
C LEU A 517 -62.49 -82.83 41.74
N HIS A 518 -62.93 -81.65 42.23
CA HIS A 518 -64.32 -81.40 42.59
C HIS A 518 -65.25 -81.55 41.37
N ALA A 519 -64.88 -81.00 40.21
CA ALA A 519 -65.70 -81.10 39.00
C ALA A 519 -65.89 -82.56 38.54
N GLY A 520 -64.81 -83.36 38.52
CA GLY A 520 -64.84 -84.76 38.09
C GLY A 520 -65.39 -85.77 39.09
N ALA A 521 -65.70 -85.36 40.33
CA ALA A 521 -66.22 -86.25 41.37
C ALA A 521 -67.74 -86.46 41.28
N THR A 522 -68.20 -87.69 41.53
CA THR A 522 -69.62 -88.05 41.64
C THR A 522 -69.94 -88.44 43.09
N GLU A 523 -71.06 -87.97 43.63
CA GLU A 523 -71.52 -88.38 44.98
C GLU A 523 -72.47 -89.58 44.92
N GLY A 524 -72.46 -90.41 45.97
CA GLY A 524 -73.40 -91.52 46.13
C GLY A 524 -72.85 -92.64 47.01
N THR A 525 -73.54 -93.78 47.03
CA THR A 525 -73.23 -94.97 47.85
C THR A 525 -72.56 -96.12 47.08
N ALA A 526 -72.30 -95.94 45.78
CA ALA A 526 -71.61 -96.92 44.95
C ALA A 526 -70.08 -96.83 45.11
N GLU A 527 -69.38 -97.93 44.82
CA GLU A 527 -67.91 -97.99 44.81
C GLU A 527 -67.31 -96.83 44.03
N GLY A 528 -66.36 -96.14 44.65
CA GLY A 528 -65.61 -95.06 44.01
C GLY A 528 -66.34 -93.73 43.84
N ASN A 529 -67.62 -93.62 44.22
CA ASN A 529 -68.25 -92.33 44.44
C ASN A 529 -67.77 -91.72 45.76
N TYR A 530 -68.02 -90.42 45.97
CA TYR A 530 -67.72 -89.71 47.20
C TYR A 530 -68.97 -89.62 48.09
N ALA A 531 -68.76 -89.53 49.41
CA ALA A 531 -69.86 -89.41 50.37
C ALA A 531 -70.77 -88.20 50.05
N VAL A 532 -72.09 -88.36 50.20
CA VAL A 532 -73.08 -87.32 49.91
C VAL A 532 -72.82 -86.07 50.77
N GLY A 533 -72.76 -84.90 50.14
CA GLY A 533 -72.43 -83.62 50.77
C GLY A 533 -70.93 -83.30 50.87
N SER A 534 -70.02 -84.26 50.60
CA SER A 534 -68.58 -84.02 50.64
C SER A 534 -68.10 -82.99 49.60
N LYS A 535 -68.74 -82.94 48.43
CA LYS A 535 -68.44 -81.95 47.39
C LYS A 535 -68.74 -80.53 47.85
N ALA A 536 -69.83 -80.32 48.59
CA ALA A 536 -70.20 -78.99 49.10
C ALA A 536 -69.16 -78.46 50.11
N THR A 537 -68.73 -79.32 51.03
CA THR A 537 -67.65 -78.99 51.99
C THR A 537 -66.34 -78.69 51.27
N TYR A 538 -65.96 -79.51 50.29
CA TYR A 538 -64.73 -79.32 49.53
C TYR A 538 -64.76 -78.07 48.63
N LYS A 539 -65.92 -77.77 48.03
CA LYS A 539 -66.16 -76.54 47.26
C LYS A 539 -65.95 -75.28 48.11
N THR A 540 -66.37 -75.30 49.38
CA THR A 540 -66.16 -74.17 50.31
C THR A 540 -64.67 -73.87 50.50
N ALA A 541 -63.84 -74.90 50.74
CA ALA A 541 -62.39 -74.73 50.88
C ALA A 541 -61.71 -74.23 49.58
N ILE A 542 -62.21 -74.64 48.42
CA ILE A 542 -61.76 -74.14 47.11
C ILE A 542 -62.10 -72.65 46.95
N ASP A 543 -63.32 -72.24 47.30
CA ASP A 543 -63.77 -70.84 47.22
C ASP A 543 -63.00 -69.93 48.20
N GLU A 544 -62.71 -70.40 49.42
CA GLU A 544 -61.88 -69.68 50.40
C GLU A 544 -60.45 -69.48 49.91
N ALA A 545 -59.84 -70.52 49.34
CA ALA A 545 -58.49 -70.45 48.76
C ALA A 545 -58.42 -69.51 47.54
N GLN A 546 -59.44 -69.54 46.66
CA GLN A 546 -59.57 -68.62 45.54
C GLN A 546 -59.74 -67.16 46.02
N ALA A 547 -60.53 -66.93 47.07
CA ALA A 547 -60.71 -65.60 47.65
C ALA A 547 -59.40 -64.97 48.15
N ILE A 548 -58.45 -65.77 48.63
CA ILE A 548 -57.11 -65.29 49.03
C ILE A 548 -56.21 -64.97 47.82
N LEU A 549 -56.33 -65.71 46.71
CA LEU A 549 -55.64 -65.36 45.46
C LEU A 549 -56.11 -64.00 44.92
N ASP A 550 -57.42 -63.77 44.93
CA ASP A 550 -58.05 -62.55 44.41
C ASP A 550 -57.98 -61.37 45.39
N LYS A 551 -57.68 -61.63 46.67
CA LYS A 551 -57.54 -60.60 47.71
C LYS A 551 -56.40 -59.63 47.34
N THR A 552 -56.79 -58.40 47.03
CA THR A 552 -55.87 -57.27 46.91
C THR A 552 -55.27 -56.96 48.28
N GLY A 553 -53.94 -56.93 48.37
CA GLY A 553 -53.25 -56.74 49.65
C GLY A 553 -53.24 -57.97 50.57
N ALA A 554 -53.39 -59.18 50.03
CA ALA A 554 -53.01 -60.40 50.74
C ALA A 554 -51.54 -60.34 51.21
N THR A 555 -51.23 -61.06 52.28
CA THR A 555 -49.85 -61.29 52.75
C THR A 555 -49.37 -62.68 52.34
N GLN A 556 -48.06 -62.89 52.27
CA GLN A 556 -47.52 -64.23 51.95
C GLN A 556 -48.02 -65.29 52.94
N LYS A 557 -48.14 -64.92 54.23
CA LYS A 557 -48.66 -65.83 55.25
C LYS A 557 -50.10 -66.26 54.96
N GLU A 558 -50.97 -65.35 54.53
CA GLU A 558 -52.36 -65.72 54.18
C GLU A 558 -52.41 -66.65 52.96
N ILE A 559 -51.52 -66.46 51.99
CA ILE A 559 -51.38 -67.35 50.81
C ILE A 559 -50.92 -68.75 51.23
N ASP A 560 -49.89 -68.83 52.09
CA ASP A 560 -49.34 -70.09 52.60
C ASP A 560 -50.36 -70.83 53.50
N ASP A 561 -51.06 -70.10 54.37
CA ASP A 561 -52.14 -70.62 55.22
C ASP A 561 -53.28 -71.21 54.37
N ALA A 562 -53.70 -70.48 53.33
CA ALA A 562 -54.75 -70.93 52.41
C ALA A 562 -54.36 -72.18 51.59
N LEU A 563 -53.09 -72.27 51.18
CA LEU A 563 -52.54 -73.45 50.51
C LEU A 563 -52.57 -74.67 51.44
N SER A 564 -52.17 -74.49 52.69
CA SER A 564 -52.22 -75.56 53.70
C SER A 564 -53.65 -76.03 53.98
N ALA A 565 -54.61 -75.10 54.10
CA ALA A 565 -56.02 -75.40 54.30
C ALA A 565 -56.63 -76.17 53.12
N LEU A 566 -56.38 -75.73 51.88
CA LEU A 566 -56.91 -76.38 50.68
C LEU A 566 -56.35 -77.79 50.50
N ASN A 567 -55.05 -78.01 50.74
CA ASN A 567 -54.45 -79.35 50.68
C ASN A 567 -55.10 -80.29 51.71
N THR A 568 -55.32 -79.81 52.94
CA THR A 568 -55.99 -80.58 54.00
C THR A 568 -57.43 -80.96 53.62
N ALA A 569 -58.19 -80.03 53.03
CA ALA A 569 -59.53 -80.29 52.51
C ALA A 569 -59.51 -81.28 51.32
N THR A 570 -58.51 -81.17 50.44
CA THR A 570 -58.30 -82.06 49.30
C THR A 570 -58.09 -83.51 49.73
N ASP A 571 -57.25 -83.74 50.74
CA ASP A 571 -56.97 -85.11 51.23
C ASP A 571 -58.15 -85.67 52.02
N THR A 572 -58.87 -84.84 52.78
CA THR A 572 -60.14 -85.21 53.41
C THR A 572 -61.19 -85.64 52.38
N PHE A 573 -61.30 -84.90 51.27
CA PHE A 573 -62.22 -85.22 50.18
C PHE A 573 -61.84 -86.55 49.51
N LYS A 574 -60.55 -86.77 49.19
CA LYS A 574 -60.06 -88.06 48.65
C LYS A 574 -60.35 -89.25 49.57
N ALA A 575 -60.18 -89.08 50.88
CA ALA A 575 -60.44 -90.12 51.88
C ALA A 575 -61.93 -90.46 52.01
N GLY A 576 -62.84 -89.53 51.69
CA GLY A 576 -64.30 -89.73 51.70
C GLY A 576 -64.87 -90.53 50.52
N LYS A 577 -64.02 -91.24 49.77
CA LYS A 577 -64.40 -92.10 48.64
C LYS A 577 -64.89 -93.46 49.14
N VAL A 578 -66.07 -93.89 48.69
CA VAL A 578 -66.75 -95.12 49.12
C VAL A 578 -65.98 -96.35 48.63
N VAL A 579 -65.77 -97.31 49.53
CA VAL A 579 -65.19 -98.63 49.27
C VAL A 579 -66.10 -99.72 49.84
N LEU A 580 -66.37 -100.75 49.06
CA LEU A 580 -67.25 -101.88 49.35
C LEU A 580 -66.46 -103.14 49.72
N ASN A 581 -66.97 -103.90 50.69
CA ASN A 581 -66.46 -105.20 51.07
C ASN A 581 -67.32 -106.31 50.45
N LYS A 582 -66.88 -106.82 49.28
CA LYS A 582 -67.49 -107.96 48.58
C LYS A 582 -66.99 -109.33 49.05
N THR A 583 -65.96 -109.40 49.92
CA THR A 583 -65.28 -110.65 50.28
C THR A 583 -66.22 -111.67 50.93
N ALA A 584 -67.05 -111.25 51.90
CA ALA A 584 -67.98 -112.14 52.58
C ALA A 584 -69.02 -112.78 51.63
N LEU A 585 -69.46 -112.04 50.61
CA LEU A 585 -70.37 -112.56 49.58
C LEU A 585 -69.66 -113.53 48.64
N GLN A 586 -68.42 -113.20 48.24
CA GLN A 586 -67.60 -114.08 47.40
C GLN A 586 -67.28 -115.41 48.07
N ASP A 587 -66.94 -115.39 49.37
CA ASP A 587 -66.70 -116.59 50.17
C ASP A 587 -67.98 -117.43 50.32
N ALA A 588 -69.12 -116.79 50.62
CA ALA A 588 -70.40 -117.47 50.76
C ALA A 588 -70.85 -118.14 49.44
N VAL A 589 -70.76 -117.43 48.30
CA VAL A 589 -71.10 -117.99 46.98
C VAL A 589 -70.18 -119.16 46.61
N THR A 590 -68.89 -119.07 46.92
CA THR A 590 -67.91 -120.13 46.67
C THR A 590 -68.21 -121.40 47.48
N ALA A 591 -68.50 -121.23 48.78
CA ALA A 591 -68.87 -122.33 49.67
C ALA A 591 -70.21 -122.97 49.24
N ALA A 592 -71.21 -122.15 48.93
CA ALA A 592 -72.54 -122.62 48.54
C ALA A 592 -72.51 -123.39 47.20
N THR A 593 -71.76 -122.88 46.21
CA THR A 593 -71.53 -123.55 44.92
C THR A 593 -70.87 -124.92 45.11
N SER A 594 -69.89 -125.01 46.01
CA SER A 594 -69.18 -126.26 46.31
C SER A 594 -70.10 -127.30 46.96
N LEU A 595 -70.93 -126.88 47.94
CA LEU A 595 -71.92 -127.74 48.57
C LEU A 595 -72.98 -128.22 47.57
N HIS A 596 -73.48 -127.32 46.71
CA HIS A 596 -74.40 -127.69 45.63
C HIS A 596 -73.76 -128.69 44.67
N ALA A 597 -72.50 -128.50 44.26
CA ALA A 597 -71.82 -129.43 43.36
C ALA A 597 -71.67 -130.84 43.97
N GLY A 598 -71.23 -130.94 45.24
CA GLY A 598 -71.00 -132.21 45.94
C GLY A 598 -72.25 -132.94 46.43
N ALA A 599 -73.42 -132.30 46.39
CA ALA A 599 -74.68 -132.89 46.82
C ALA A 599 -75.28 -133.86 45.78
N THR A 600 -75.81 -135.00 46.24
CA THR A 600 -76.57 -135.96 45.43
C THR A 600 -78.04 -135.96 45.88
N GLU A 601 -78.98 -135.89 44.95
CA GLU A 601 -80.41 -136.00 45.27
C GLU A 601 -80.89 -137.45 45.32
N GLY A 602 -81.92 -137.71 46.13
CA GLY A 602 -82.60 -139.01 46.18
C GLY A 602 -83.18 -139.31 47.56
N THR A 603 -83.82 -140.48 47.68
CA THR A 603 -84.44 -140.96 48.93
C THR A 603 -83.49 -141.75 49.82
N ALA A 604 -82.23 -141.97 49.39
CA ALA A 604 -81.22 -142.65 50.17
C ALA A 604 -80.73 -141.80 51.35
N GLU A 605 -80.36 -142.45 52.45
CA GLU A 605 -79.81 -141.83 53.65
C GLU A 605 -78.57 -140.99 53.29
N GLY A 606 -78.56 -139.70 53.69
CA GLY A 606 -77.48 -138.77 53.35
C GLY A 606 -77.59 -138.06 51.99
N ASN A 607 -78.52 -138.45 51.12
CA ASN A 607 -78.86 -137.65 49.93
C ASN A 607 -79.76 -136.46 50.32
N TYR A 608 -79.89 -135.50 49.41
CA TYR A 608 -80.78 -134.34 49.55
C TYR A 608 -82.11 -134.59 48.84
N ALA A 609 -83.19 -133.93 49.31
CA ALA A 609 -84.52 -134.07 48.72
C ALA A 609 -84.52 -133.77 47.21
N VAL A 610 -85.26 -134.57 46.43
CA VAL A 610 -85.34 -134.41 44.97
C VAL A 610 -85.94 -133.04 44.62
N GLY A 611 -85.24 -132.27 43.78
CA GLY A 611 -85.57 -130.88 43.41
C GLY A 611 -84.94 -129.79 44.29
N SER A 612 -84.35 -130.13 45.45
CA SER A 612 -83.75 -129.14 46.37
C SER A 612 -82.52 -128.44 45.79
N LYS A 613 -81.74 -129.13 44.94
CA LYS A 613 -80.55 -128.56 44.27
C LYS A 613 -80.93 -127.43 43.33
N ALA A 614 -82.05 -127.57 42.60
CA ALA A 614 -82.52 -126.54 41.68
C ALA A 614 -82.86 -125.24 42.43
N THR A 615 -83.61 -125.34 43.53
CA THR A 615 -83.94 -124.19 44.39
C THR A 615 -82.71 -123.55 45.01
N TYR A 616 -81.76 -124.36 45.50
CA TYR A 616 -80.53 -123.84 46.09
C TYR A 616 -79.60 -123.17 45.05
N LYS A 617 -79.55 -123.70 43.82
CA LYS A 617 -78.82 -123.07 42.72
C LYS A 617 -79.39 -121.69 42.39
N THR A 618 -80.71 -121.48 42.43
CA THR A 618 -81.30 -120.14 42.22
C THR A 618 -80.75 -119.12 43.23
N ALA A 619 -80.67 -119.46 44.51
CA ALA A 619 -80.12 -118.57 45.53
C ALA A 619 -78.61 -118.29 45.33
N ILE A 620 -77.84 -119.28 44.86
CA ILE A 620 -76.44 -119.11 44.47
C ILE A 620 -76.30 -118.15 43.28
N ASP A 621 -77.13 -118.32 42.25
CA ASP A 621 -77.12 -117.46 41.06
C ASP A 621 -77.52 -116.01 41.38
N GLU A 622 -78.50 -115.80 42.28
CA GLU A 622 -78.91 -114.47 42.76
C GLU A 622 -77.80 -113.79 43.57
N ALA A 623 -77.13 -114.52 44.47
CA ALA A 623 -76.01 -114.00 45.25
C ALA A 623 -74.79 -113.68 44.39
N GLN A 624 -74.49 -114.51 43.39
CA GLN A 624 -73.46 -114.24 42.38
C GLN A 624 -73.81 -113.00 41.54
N ALA A 625 -75.09 -112.80 41.18
CA ALA A 625 -75.53 -111.62 40.44
C ALA A 625 -75.29 -110.31 41.23
N ILE A 626 -75.49 -110.30 42.56
CA ILE A 626 -75.14 -109.14 43.41
C ILE A 626 -73.62 -108.97 43.55
N LEU A 627 -72.86 -110.06 43.58
CA LEU A 627 -71.40 -110.02 43.61
C LEU A 627 -70.83 -109.39 42.33
N ASP A 628 -71.36 -109.74 41.17
CA ASP A 628 -70.95 -109.21 39.85
C ASP A 628 -71.55 -107.83 39.54
N LYS A 629 -72.64 -107.43 40.20
CA LYS A 629 -73.28 -106.13 40.02
C LYS A 629 -72.29 -105.00 40.36
N ALA A 630 -71.95 -104.19 39.35
CA ALA A 630 -70.95 -103.12 39.45
C ALA A 630 -71.39 -101.97 40.38
N ASP A 631 -72.70 -101.69 40.42
CA ASP A 631 -73.36 -100.67 41.24
C ASP A 631 -74.01 -101.27 42.51
N ALA A 632 -73.59 -102.46 42.95
CA ALA A 632 -74.07 -103.04 44.21
C ALA A 632 -73.73 -102.10 45.37
N THR A 633 -74.67 -101.88 46.27
CA THR A 633 -74.43 -101.20 47.55
C THR A 633 -73.93 -102.19 48.60
N GLN A 634 -73.24 -101.72 49.64
CA GLN A 634 -72.83 -102.60 50.75
C GLN A 634 -74.05 -103.31 51.37
N LYS A 635 -75.19 -102.63 51.45
CA LYS A 635 -76.42 -103.24 51.95
C LYS A 635 -76.91 -104.39 51.06
N GLU A 636 -76.91 -104.23 49.74
CA GLU A 636 -77.26 -105.34 48.82
C GLU A 636 -76.28 -106.51 48.96
N ILE A 637 -74.99 -106.23 49.13
CA ILE A 637 -73.95 -107.26 49.35
C ILE A 637 -74.23 -108.03 50.66
N ASP A 638 -74.49 -107.32 51.77
CA ASP A 638 -74.78 -107.91 53.08
C ASP A 638 -76.13 -108.66 53.10
N ASP A 639 -77.15 -108.13 52.42
CA ASP A 639 -78.45 -108.78 52.23
C ASP A 639 -78.28 -110.09 51.42
N ALA A 640 -77.45 -110.09 50.37
CA ALA A 640 -77.17 -111.26 49.54
C ALA A 640 -76.38 -112.35 50.30
N VAL A 641 -75.41 -111.96 51.15
CA VAL A 641 -74.74 -112.88 52.09
C VAL A 641 -75.77 -113.57 52.97
N THR A 642 -76.69 -112.78 53.55
CA THR A 642 -77.71 -113.24 54.49
C THR A 642 -78.72 -114.18 53.81
N ALA A 643 -79.18 -113.83 52.60
CA ALA A 643 -80.09 -114.64 51.80
C ALA A 643 -79.45 -115.98 51.41
N LEU A 644 -78.21 -115.95 50.91
CA LEU A 644 -77.51 -117.17 50.50
C LEU A 644 -77.26 -118.10 51.68
N ASN A 645 -76.78 -117.59 52.82
CA ASN A 645 -76.58 -118.40 54.03
C ASN A 645 -77.89 -119.05 54.52
N THR A 646 -79.03 -118.37 54.37
CA THR A 646 -80.35 -118.92 54.71
C THR A 646 -80.77 -120.04 53.75
N ALA A 647 -80.50 -119.87 52.45
CA ALA A 647 -80.72 -120.91 51.45
C ALA A 647 -79.81 -122.13 51.67
N THR A 648 -78.53 -121.91 52.03
CA THR A 648 -77.57 -122.95 52.44
C THR A 648 -78.12 -123.78 53.59
N ALA A 649 -78.54 -123.14 54.69
CA ALA A 649 -79.09 -123.84 55.85
C ALA A 649 -80.36 -124.63 55.51
N THR A 650 -81.21 -124.10 54.64
CA THR A 650 -82.44 -124.78 54.17
C THR A 650 -82.12 -126.00 53.31
N PHE A 651 -81.12 -125.88 52.42
CA PHE A 651 -80.63 -126.98 51.60
C PHE A 651 -80.01 -128.09 52.46
N GLU A 652 -79.19 -127.73 53.47
CA GLU A 652 -78.61 -128.69 54.41
C GLU A 652 -79.67 -129.41 55.27
N ALA A 653 -80.69 -128.69 55.74
CA ALA A 653 -81.82 -129.28 56.48
C ALA A 653 -82.67 -130.23 55.61
N GLY A 654 -82.66 -130.08 54.29
CA GLY A 654 -83.34 -130.97 53.33
C GLY A 654 -82.66 -132.33 53.09
N LYS A 655 -81.59 -132.64 53.82
CA LYS A 655 -80.87 -133.91 53.76
C LYS A 655 -81.64 -135.02 54.45
N VAL A 656 -81.78 -136.18 53.80
CA VAL A 656 -82.49 -137.35 54.33
C VAL A 656 -81.80 -137.78 55.64
N PRO A 657 -82.48 -137.68 56.81
CA PRO A 657 -81.84 -137.84 58.10
C PRO A 657 -81.45 -139.28 58.37
N THR A 658 -80.34 -139.47 59.08
CA THR A 658 -79.87 -140.80 59.44
C THR A 658 -80.79 -141.47 60.46
N THR A 659 -80.86 -142.80 60.42
CA THR A 659 -81.86 -143.59 61.20
C THR A 659 -81.83 -143.34 62.73
N ILE A 660 -80.71 -142.83 63.26
CA ILE A 660 -80.56 -142.44 64.67
C ILE A 660 -81.41 -141.20 65.03
N ALA A 661 -81.56 -140.23 64.12
CA ALA A 661 -82.33 -139.01 64.38
C ALA A 661 -83.85 -139.28 64.54
N LEU A 662 -84.37 -140.24 63.80
CA LEU A 662 -85.78 -140.66 63.86
C LEU A 662 -86.19 -141.31 65.20
N MET A 663 -85.24 -141.88 65.94
CA MET A 663 -85.50 -142.38 67.30
C MET A 663 -85.56 -141.24 68.35
N LEU A 664 -84.70 -140.22 68.25
CA LEU A 664 -84.68 -139.13 69.24
C LEU A 664 -85.92 -138.24 69.16
N SER A 665 -86.42 -137.91 67.96
CA SER A 665 -87.65 -137.10 67.82
C SER A 665 -88.92 -137.80 68.34
N ARG A 666 -88.93 -139.14 68.46
CA ARG A 666 -90.02 -139.87 69.13
C ARG A 666 -89.91 -139.89 70.65
N ILE A 667 -88.73 -139.63 71.21
CA ILE A 667 -88.50 -139.59 72.67
C ILE A 667 -88.81 -138.19 73.23
N LEU A 668 -88.53 -137.11 72.49
CA LEU A 668 -88.79 -135.75 72.97
C LEU A 668 -90.27 -135.31 72.87
N GLY A 669 -91.04 -135.87 71.94
CA GLY A 669 -92.47 -135.54 71.75
C GLY A 669 -93.43 -136.06 72.84
N PHE A 670 -92.96 -136.90 73.77
CA PHE A 670 -93.74 -137.33 74.94
C PHE A 670 -93.56 -136.41 76.17
N MET A 671 -92.81 -135.31 76.03
CA MET A 671 -92.47 -134.40 77.14
C MET A 671 -92.70 -132.90 76.85
N LYS A 672 -93.73 -132.54 76.08
CA LYS A 672 -94.66 -131.38 76.29
C LYS A 672 -95.57 -131.15 75.08
#